data_AF-A0A9W7AHR0-F1
#
_entry.id   AF-A0A9W7AHR0-F1
#
_cell.length_a   1.000
_cell.length_b   1.000
_cell.length_c   1.000
_cell.angle_alpha   90.00
_cell.angle_beta   90.00
_cell.angle_gamma   90.00
#
_symmetry.space_group_name_H-M   'P 1'
#
loop_
_entity.id
_entity.type
_entity.pdbx_description
1 polymer ?
#
loop_
_entity_poly.entity_id
_entity_poly.type
_entity_poly.pdbx_seq_one_letter_code
_entity_poly.pdbx_strand_id
1 'polypeptide(L)'
;MLSQAQSLFSQMTSQLMPHLNSCSSLLKVAYFLLVLSPIILAAEWWRKGRGKKWEDASQYEFMQKDTVILVSPDDKVIGSSSKVTSHTFSKSTPRGQLHRAFSVFLFDSSGRLLLQKRASSKITFPDVWTNTCCSHPLHGLTPSEVDGPSDLPSVPGVKNAAVRKLSQELGMPIGQISKSRLKFLTRLHYWASDSVTHGPLSPWGEHEIDYVLFYQLKPSEVITINPNPEEVSEIKWVTPTELKNSLKTGLWSPWFRIITSRWLLPLWWTDLSTLMTTSKYVDTKTITTFDPTEEHAGGGGKAKRVYLKEVVRNVSGGEGGKKQGGYGKVVIHKESKFSQVVRFDEMLSGFRLLYSRPLTSNLGDKMLVERFDVDDLKWCDEMLGKVSRSFAAVIRQLPGGLLVDVMVFYLVLRALDTVEDDMEFFDGNEKKVECLKEFCERAFDDEDFVIEGCGEGDERRLLEDFKHVRGVFKDLGAGSQRVIRDITERMAGGMAEFVGKDLGEGTRDIKEYNRYCHFVAGLVGEGLSRLFSTSGLEAPHLASQIHLSDQMGLFLQKTNIIRDYLEDFVDGRAFWPQTIWKKYAGEEGLGAFRTDKVQGLKCLNELVTDALELAPDCLAYLSQLRCSEVFRFCAIPQVMAIATLDKVYNNPDVFTGVVKIRKGLSCKLILNTVDHEGVHECFGRMALSIIKQARVEDPNYERTVKACNTILEIVGQPKVGISFGAKMQVLNVLACTGLFSSGKVLLTSYEGGNWDGRMLPNLTDHGDVAALAVFFACVGFLICFMMVGEVFEGMEGDGGKGMKRSSSAISRTLVEASKLVE
;
A
#
# COMPACT_ATOMS: atom_id res chain seq x y z
N MET A 1 32.27 43.48 -27.05
CA MET A 1 32.22 43.23 -25.60
C MET A 1 33.60 43.10 -24.95
N LEU A 2 34.51 42.23 -25.42
CA LEU A 2 35.86 42.09 -24.85
C LEU A 2 36.72 43.37 -24.94
N SER A 3 36.66 44.09 -26.06
CA SER A 3 37.34 45.39 -26.21
C SER A 3 36.76 46.49 -25.31
N GLN A 4 35.44 46.47 -25.08
CA GLN A 4 34.76 47.42 -24.18
C GLN A 4 35.09 47.17 -22.72
N ALA A 5 35.21 45.90 -22.30
CA ALA A 5 35.63 45.55 -20.94
C ALA A 5 37.09 45.94 -20.66
N GLN A 6 38.01 45.75 -21.63
CA GLN A 6 39.39 46.20 -21.50
C GLN A 6 39.52 47.73 -21.44
N SER A 7 38.71 48.46 -22.21
CA SER A 7 38.66 49.93 -22.16
C SER A 7 38.18 50.43 -20.80
N LEU A 8 37.11 49.83 -20.25
CA LEU A 8 36.59 50.20 -18.93
C LEU A 8 37.59 49.89 -17.81
N PHE A 9 38.27 48.73 -17.89
CA PHE A 9 39.27 48.35 -16.90
C PHE A 9 40.48 49.30 -16.90
N SER A 10 40.94 49.71 -18.09
CA SER A 10 42.06 50.65 -18.24
C SER A 10 41.71 52.05 -17.75
N GLN A 11 40.47 52.52 -18.00
CA GLN A 11 39.98 53.81 -17.51
C GLN A 11 39.78 53.83 -15.98
N MET A 12 39.24 52.76 -15.40
CA MET A 12 39.09 52.66 -13.95
C MET A 12 40.45 52.59 -13.25
N THR A 13 41.40 51.82 -13.79
CA THR A 13 42.74 51.71 -13.17
C THR A 13 43.55 52.99 -13.29
N SER A 14 43.46 53.73 -14.40
CA SER A 14 44.19 55.01 -14.54
C SER A 14 43.64 56.14 -13.67
N GLN A 15 42.33 56.13 -13.36
CA GLN A 15 41.71 57.16 -12.52
C GLN A 15 41.84 56.90 -11.01
N LEU A 16 41.87 55.64 -10.58
CA LEU A 16 41.88 55.29 -9.15
C LEU A 16 43.27 55.07 -8.54
N MET A 17 44.27 54.65 -9.34
CA MET A 17 45.64 54.40 -8.85
C MET A 17 46.32 55.59 -8.15
N PRO A 18 46.17 56.85 -8.63
CA PRO A 18 46.78 58.00 -7.96
C PRO A 18 46.21 58.24 -6.55
N HIS A 19 44.92 57.96 -6.34
CA HIS A 19 44.23 58.17 -5.06
C HIS A 19 44.51 57.06 -4.03
N LEU A 20 44.75 55.83 -4.48
CA LEU A 20 45.09 54.72 -3.60
C LEU A 20 46.48 54.88 -2.97
N ASN A 21 47.43 55.53 -3.65
CA ASN A 21 48.78 55.71 -3.12
C ASN A 21 48.85 56.62 -1.88
N SER A 22 47.90 57.54 -1.70
CA SER A 22 47.81 58.45 -0.53
C SER A 22 47.05 57.90 0.68
N CYS A 23 46.47 56.68 0.61
CA CYS A 23 45.67 56.11 1.71
C CYS A 23 46.45 55.14 2.61
N SER A 24 46.06 55.09 3.89
CA SER A 24 46.69 54.23 4.92
C SER A 24 46.58 52.74 4.59
N SER A 25 47.52 51.95 5.12
CA SER A 25 47.76 50.54 4.78
C SER A 25 46.52 49.65 4.90
N LEU A 26 45.60 49.94 5.83
CA LEU A 26 44.37 49.19 6.04
C LEU A 26 43.33 49.38 4.91
N LEU A 27 43.23 50.57 4.32
CA LEU A 27 42.31 50.82 3.20
C LEU A 27 42.80 50.16 1.90
N LYS A 28 44.13 50.09 1.73
CA LYS A 28 44.77 49.34 0.62
C LYS A 28 44.49 47.84 0.73
N VAL A 29 44.50 47.28 1.94
CA VAL A 29 44.14 45.87 2.20
C VAL A 29 42.64 45.62 1.97
N ALA A 30 41.77 46.53 2.39
CA ALA A 30 40.33 46.43 2.14
C ALA A 30 40.00 46.49 0.62
N TYR A 31 40.66 47.36 -0.15
CA TYR A 31 40.48 47.41 -1.61
C TYR A 31 41.02 46.15 -2.30
N PHE A 32 42.17 45.62 -1.84
CA PHE A 32 42.73 44.38 -2.37
C PHE A 32 41.80 43.18 -2.11
N LEU A 33 41.17 43.12 -0.94
CA LEU A 33 40.25 42.03 -0.55
C LEU A 33 38.83 42.18 -1.15
N LEU A 34 38.32 43.41 -1.29
CA LEU A 34 36.93 43.64 -1.70
C LEU A 34 36.76 43.88 -3.20
N VAL A 35 37.80 44.36 -3.90
CA VAL A 35 37.69 44.73 -5.32
C VAL A 35 38.59 43.88 -6.20
N LEU A 36 39.87 43.70 -5.83
CA LEU A 36 40.80 42.88 -6.62
C LEU A 36 40.61 41.37 -6.38
N SER A 37 40.30 40.92 -5.16
CA SER A 37 40.10 39.50 -4.87
C SER A 37 38.91 38.88 -5.63
N PRO A 38 37.72 39.52 -5.74
CA PRO A 38 36.63 38.99 -6.55
C PRO A 38 36.93 39.01 -8.04
N ILE A 39 37.71 39.98 -8.53
CA ILE A 39 38.10 40.08 -9.94
C ILE A 39 39.20 39.05 -10.28
N ILE A 40 40.14 38.79 -9.37
CA ILE A 40 41.15 37.74 -9.50
C ILE A 40 40.50 36.36 -9.38
N LEU A 41 39.53 36.18 -8.48
CA LEU A 41 38.73 34.95 -8.39
C LEU A 41 37.80 34.79 -9.61
N ALA A 42 37.21 35.86 -10.15
CA ALA A 42 36.46 35.82 -11.39
C ALA A 42 37.37 35.56 -12.60
N ALA A 43 38.59 36.11 -12.62
CA ALA A 43 39.59 35.86 -13.65
C ALA A 43 40.19 34.44 -13.52
N GLU A 44 40.37 33.90 -12.32
CA GLU A 44 40.76 32.50 -12.08
C GLU A 44 39.63 31.53 -12.37
N TRP A 45 38.37 31.90 -12.07
CA TRP A 45 37.18 31.14 -12.44
C TRP A 45 36.98 31.16 -13.96
N TRP A 46 37.25 32.28 -14.62
CA TRP A 46 37.19 32.40 -16.09
C TRP A 46 38.41 31.76 -16.78
N ARG A 47 39.60 31.77 -16.15
CA ARG A 47 40.81 31.06 -16.60
C ARG A 47 40.71 29.56 -16.41
N LYS A 48 40.03 29.10 -15.35
CA LYS A 48 39.61 27.69 -15.17
C LYS A 48 38.41 27.33 -16.07
N GLY A 49 37.65 28.32 -16.52
CA GLY A 49 36.43 28.18 -17.30
C GLY A 49 36.61 28.11 -18.83
N ARG A 50 37.83 28.13 -19.37
CA ARG A 50 38.06 27.80 -20.78
C ARG A 50 39.33 26.99 -20.98
N GLY A 51 39.14 25.72 -21.37
CA GLY A 51 40.20 24.93 -21.99
C GLY A 51 40.38 23.50 -21.51
N LYS A 52 39.31 22.76 -21.19
CA LYS A 52 39.30 21.36 -21.61
C LYS A 52 38.37 21.26 -22.81
N LYS A 53 38.93 20.84 -23.94
CA LYS A 53 38.16 20.30 -25.05
C LYS A 53 37.18 19.28 -24.47
N TRP A 54 35.92 19.39 -24.82
CA TRP A 54 34.86 18.43 -24.47
C TRP A 54 35.04 17.12 -25.25
N GLU A 55 36.24 16.54 -25.20
CA GLU A 55 36.58 15.30 -25.92
C GLU A 55 36.91 14.15 -24.95
N ASP A 56 36.97 14.37 -23.62
CA ASP A 56 37.38 13.33 -22.66
C ASP A 56 36.56 13.27 -21.34
N ALA A 57 35.33 13.80 -21.30
CA ALA A 57 34.46 13.56 -20.13
C ALA A 57 33.90 12.14 -20.22
N SER A 58 34.30 11.25 -19.31
CA SER A 58 33.84 9.86 -19.36
C SER A 58 32.32 9.79 -19.17
N GLN A 59 31.64 8.81 -19.79
CA GLN A 59 30.19 8.58 -19.61
C GLN A 59 29.77 8.52 -18.13
N TYR A 60 30.68 8.09 -17.24
CA TYR A 60 30.46 8.07 -15.81
C TYR A 60 30.35 9.48 -15.20
N GLU A 61 31.19 10.43 -15.62
CA GLU A 61 31.13 11.83 -15.15
C GLU A 61 29.83 12.52 -15.57
N PHE A 62 29.35 12.23 -16.79
CA PHE A 62 28.04 12.69 -17.25
C PHE A 62 26.90 12.14 -16.39
N MET A 63 26.89 10.83 -16.14
CA MET A 63 25.90 10.22 -15.26
C MET A 63 25.97 10.76 -13.81
N GLN A 64 27.15 11.13 -13.33
CA GLN A 64 27.32 11.68 -11.98
C GLN A 64 26.74 13.09 -11.88
N LYS A 65 26.83 13.87 -12.96
CA LYS A 65 26.32 15.25 -13.04
C LYS A 65 24.82 15.32 -13.28
N ASP A 66 24.28 14.44 -14.11
CA ASP A 66 22.87 14.45 -14.46
C ASP A 66 22.01 13.95 -13.29
N THR A 67 21.12 14.81 -12.82
CA THR A 67 20.26 14.52 -11.67
C THR A 67 18.88 14.10 -12.13
N VAL A 68 18.57 12.81 -11.97
CA VAL A 68 17.24 12.25 -12.30
C VAL A 68 16.22 12.57 -11.22
N ILE A 69 14.94 12.56 -11.59
CA ILE A 69 13.83 12.83 -10.68
C ILE A 69 13.44 11.52 -9.97
N LEU A 70 13.65 11.45 -8.66
CA LEU A 70 13.22 10.31 -7.84
C LEU A 70 11.71 10.38 -7.59
N VAL A 71 11.04 9.24 -7.69
CA VAL A 71 9.59 9.16 -7.52
C VAL A 71 9.15 7.99 -6.63
N SER A 72 7.97 8.13 -6.04
CA SER A 72 7.23 7.00 -5.46
C SER A 72 6.60 6.14 -6.56
N PRO A 73 6.13 4.91 -6.25
CA PRO A 73 5.41 4.06 -7.22
C PRO A 73 4.15 4.70 -7.83
N ASP A 74 3.56 5.68 -7.14
CA ASP A 74 2.42 6.48 -7.64
C ASP A 74 2.84 7.69 -8.50
N ASP A 75 4.10 7.73 -8.96
CA ASP A 75 4.65 8.80 -9.79
C ASP A 75 4.63 10.20 -9.13
N LYS A 76 4.82 10.23 -7.80
CA LYS A 76 5.00 11.49 -7.05
C LYS A 76 6.48 11.77 -6.86
N VAL A 77 6.91 12.99 -7.19
CA VAL A 77 8.29 13.46 -6.96
C VAL A 77 8.61 13.41 -5.47
N ILE A 78 9.65 12.66 -5.10
CA ILE A 78 10.14 12.53 -3.72
C ILE A 78 11.53 13.15 -3.52
N GLY A 79 12.23 13.47 -4.62
CA GLY A 79 13.56 14.05 -4.56
C GLY A 79 14.27 13.96 -5.91
N SER A 80 15.59 14.04 -5.88
CA SER A 80 16.44 13.89 -7.06
C SER A 80 17.77 13.24 -6.67
N SER A 81 18.41 12.52 -7.58
CA SER A 81 19.67 11.80 -7.34
C SER A 81 20.49 11.74 -8.62
N SER A 82 21.80 11.49 -8.49
CA SER A 82 22.65 11.32 -9.69
C SER A 82 22.22 10.08 -10.47
N LYS A 83 22.34 10.14 -11.80
CA LYS A 83 22.02 9.01 -12.67
C LYS A 83 22.86 7.77 -12.31
N VAL A 84 24.14 7.93 -11.94
CA VAL A 84 24.99 6.83 -11.45
C VAL A 84 24.33 6.13 -10.26
N THR A 85 23.98 6.88 -9.22
CA THR A 85 23.42 6.32 -7.99
C THR A 85 22.09 5.63 -8.25
N SER A 86 21.22 6.21 -9.08
CA SER A 86 19.91 5.63 -9.35
C SER A 86 19.97 4.33 -10.16
N HIS A 87 20.99 4.17 -11.00
CA HIS A 87 21.18 2.97 -11.84
C HIS A 87 22.10 1.92 -11.21
N THR A 88 22.64 2.17 -10.00
CA THR A 88 23.52 1.22 -9.31
C THR A 88 22.72 0.24 -8.46
N PHE A 89 22.88 -1.06 -8.73
CA PHE A 89 22.27 -2.15 -7.99
C PHE A 89 23.24 -2.64 -6.92
N SER A 90 22.78 -2.64 -5.67
CA SER A 90 23.61 -3.02 -4.51
C SER A 90 22.80 -3.83 -3.50
N LYS A 91 23.43 -4.40 -2.48
CA LYS A 91 22.70 -5.11 -1.41
C LYS A 91 21.68 -4.22 -0.68
N SER A 92 21.96 -2.92 -0.53
CA SER A 92 21.04 -1.97 0.13
C SER A 92 19.99 -1.41 -0.83
N THR A 93 20.28 -1.38 -2.13
CA THR A 93 19.36 -0.95 -3.20
C THR A 93 19.30 -2.02 -4.30
N PRO A 94 18.64 -3.16 -4.04
CA PRO A 94 18.74 -4.33 -4.91
C PRO A 94 18.25 -4.08 -6.34
N ARG A 95 17.33 -3.13 -6.55
CA ARG A 95 16.77 -2.73 -7.85
C ARG A 95 17.19 -1.32 -8.29
N GLY A 96 18.17 -0.69 -7.64
CA GLY A 96 18.44 0.74 -7.85
C GLY A 96 17.37 1.64 -7.21
N GLN A 97 17.40 2.94 -7.53
CA GLN A 97 16.42 3.91 -7.00
C GLN A 97 15.34 4.19 -8.04
N LEU A 98 14.06 4.15 -7.64
CA LEU A 98 12.95 4.46 -8.54
C LEU A 98 12.97 5.92 -9.00
N HIS A 99 13.03 6.13 -10.32
CA HIS A 99 13.09 7.46 -10.93
C HIS A 99 12.24 7.54 -12.21
N ARG A 100 12.03 8.74 -12.75
CA ARG A 100 11.27 8.91 -14.00
C ARG A 100 12.14 8.67 -15.23
N ALA A 101 11.52 8.13 -16.26
CA ALA A 101 12.05 8.00 -17.61
C ALA A 101 10.98 8.32 -18.66
N PHE A 102 11.38 8.38 -19.92
CA PHE A 102 10.47 8.47 -21.06
C PHE A 102 10.98 7.64 -22.24
N SER A 103 10.02 7.19 -23.05
CA SER A 103 10.23 6.43 -24.28
C SER A 103 9.50 7.09 -25.44
N VAL A 104 10.25 7.58 -26.44
CA VAL A 104 9.70 8.17 -27.66
C VAL A 104 9.60 7.13 -28.79
N PHE A 105 8.46 7.11 -29.46
CA PHE A 105 8.20 6.33 -30.67
C PHE A 105 7.89 7.28 -31.83
N LEU A 106 8.82 7.38 -32.79
CA LEU A 106 8.70 8.24 -33.97
C LEU A 106 8.33 7.42 -35.20
N PHE A 107 7.18 7.74 -35.78
CA PHE A 107 6.68 7.13 -37.00
C PHE A 107 6.88 8.07 -38.18
N ASP A 108 7.26 7.51 -39.34
CA ASP A 108 7.22 8.26 -40.58
C ASP A 108 5.77 8.42 -41.10
N SER A 109 5.61 9.15 -42.19
CA SER A 109 4.30 9.38 -42.81
C SER A 109 3.65 8.11 -43.37
N SER A 110 4.43 7.05 -43.58
CA SER A 110 3.95 5.73 -44.01
C SER A 110 3.65 4.78 -42.84
N GLY A 111 3.87 5.23 -41.60
CA GLY A 111 3.63 4.44 -40.39
C GLY A 111 4.75 3.45 -40.04
N ARG A 112 5.96 3.59 -40.62
CA ARG A 112 7.14 2.84 -40.16
C ARG A 112 7.71 3.49 -38.91
N LEU A 113 8.20 2.71 -37.96
CA LEU A 113 8.81 3.18 -36.71
C LEU A 113 10.32 3.31 -36.85
N LEU A 114 10.89 4.40 -36.34
CA LEU A 114 12.34 4.56 -36.20
C LEU A 114 12.82 3.87 -34.93
N LEU A 115 13.78 2.97 -35.08
CA LEU A 115 14.50 2.31 -34.00
C LEU A 115 15.94 2.78 -33.97
N GLN A 116 16.56 2.67 -32.80
CA GLN A 116 17.99 2.88 -32.64
C GLN A 116 18.64 1.69 -31.92
N LYS A 117 19.91 1.45 -32.23
CA LYS A 117 20.81 0.59 -31.48
C LYS A 117 21.70 1.46 -30.62
N ARG A 118 21.73 1.18 -29.31
CA ARG A 118 22.56 1.95 -28.37
C ARG A 118 24.04 1.77 -28.68
N ALA A 119 24.84 2.81 -28.47
CA ALA A 119 26.30 2.73 -28.65
C ALA A 119 26.94 1.78 -27.63
N SER A 120 28.05 1.15 -28.01
CA SER A 120 28.81 0.25 -27.13
C SER A 120 29.49 0.97 -25.96
N SER A 121 29.68 2.30 -26.08
CA SER A 121 30.22 3.18 -25.03
C SER A 121 29.25 3.44 -23.88
N LYS A 122 27.97 3.04 -23.99
CA LYS A 122 26.97 3.26 -22.93
C LYS A 122 27.25 2.39 -21.71
N ILE A 123 27.10 2.98 -20.52
CA ILE A 123 27.26 2.25 -19.26
C ILE A 123 26.09 1.30 -19.03
N THR A 124 24.84 1.74 -19.24
CA THR A 124 23.65 0.87 -19.14
C THR A 124 23.16 0.43 -20.51
N PHE A 125 22.92 -0.87 -20.63
CA PHE A 125 22.45 -1.60 -21.79
C PHE A 125 23.17 -1.19 -23.10
N PRO A 126 24.51 -1.33 -23.20
CA PRO A 126 25.23 -1.13 -24.45
C PRO A 126 24.79 -2.14 -25.53
N ASP A 127 24.88 -1.73 -26.80
CA ASP A 127 24.61 -2.57 -27.98
C ASP A 127 23.19 -3.17 -28.12
N VAL A 128 22.24 -2.85 -27.24
CA VAL A 128 20.85 -3.31 -27.38
C VAL A 128 20.05 -2.41 -28.33
N TRP A 129 19.14 -3.03 -29.09
CA TRP A 129 18.15 -2.31 -29.90
C TRP A 129 16.99 -1.80 -29.03
N THR A 130 16.45 -0.63 -29.36
CA THR A 130 15.36 0.01 -28.61
C THR A 130 14.50 0.90 -29.52
N ASN A 131 13.42 1.48 -28.97
CA ASN A 131 12.62 2.53 -29.61
C ASN A 131 13.46 3.77 -29.95
N THR A 132 12.83 4.75 -30.61
CA THR A 132 13.50 5.91 -31.21
C THR A 132 14.46 6.64 -30.27
N CYS A 133 14.05 6.93 -29.03
CA CYS A 133 14.86 7.67 -28.05
C CYS A 133 14.32 7.40 -26.64
N CYS A 134 15.21 7.13 -25.68
CA CYS A 134 14.87 6.88 -24.27
C CYS A 134 15.84 7.58 -23.34
N SER A 135 15.32 8.28 -22.34
CA SER A 135 16.14 8.95 -21.34
C SER A 135 15.27 9.39 -20.17
N HIS A 136 15.81 10.24 -19.30
CA HIS A 136 15.13 10.79 -18.13
C HIS A 136 14.90 12.30 -18.28
N PRO A 137 13.78 12.80 -17.74
CA PRO A 137 13.69 14.21 -17.35
C PRO A 137 14.66 14.49 -16.19
N LEU A 138 15.33 15.64 -16.24
CA LEU A 138 16.33 16.03 -15.24
C LEU A 138 15.83 17.14 -14.31
N HIS A 139 16.23 17.06 -13.04
CA HIS A 139 15.96 18.12 -12.07
C HIS A 139 16.89 19.33 -12.28
N GLY A 140 16.39 20.54 -12.03
CA GLY A 140 17.20 21.76 -12.05
C GLY A 140 17.48 22.37 -13.44
N LEU A 141 16.85 21.86 -14.50
CA LEU A 141 16.98 22.44 -15.85
C LEU A 141 15.96 23.57 -16.11
N THR A 142 16.34 24.48 -17.02
CA THR A 142 15.45 25.50 -17.59
C THR A 142 15.43 25.35 -19.11
N PRO A 143 14.25 25.19 -19.75
CA PRO A 143 12.92 25.07 -19.14
C PRO A 143 12.79 23.82 -18.25
N SER A 144 11.89 23.87 -17.27
CA SER A 144 11.67 22.75 -16.34
C SER A 144 11.34 21.47 -17.09
N GLU A 145 11.94 20.37 -16.65
CA GLU A 145 11.59 19.00 -17.07
C GLU A 145 10.81 18.24 -15.98
N VAL A 146 10.49 18.90 -14.87
CA VAL A 146 9.76 18.30 -13.75
C VAL A 146 8.26 18.53 -13.93
N ASP A 147 7.51 17.46 -14.14
CA ASP A 147 6.04 17.45 -14.22
C ASP A 147 5.38 17.05 -12.88
N GLY A 148 4.24 17.65 -12.56
CA GLY A 148 3.36 17.26 -11.47
C GLY A 148 2.15 16.43 -11.94
N PRO A 149 1.36 15.88 -11.01
CA PRO A 149 0.15 15.12 -11.36
C PRO A 149 -0.88 15.91 -12.18
N SER A 150 -0.94 17.24 -11.98
CA SER A 150 -1.83 18.14 -12.72
C SER A 150 -1.42 18.36 -14.17
N ASP A 151 -0.18 18.02 -14.54
CA ASP A 151 0.33 18.24 -15.87
C ASP A 151 -0.07 17.12 -16.85
N LEU A 152 -0.66 16.02 -16.39
CA LEU A 152 -1.22 14.98 -17.24
C LEU A 152 -2.51 15.45 -17.93
N PRO A 153 -2.73 15.12 -19.23
CA PRO A 153 -1.85 14.38 -20.14
C PRO A 153 -0.86 15.27 -20.93
N SER A 154 -0.75 16.56 -20.59
CA SER A 154 0.06 17.53 -21.34
C SER A 154 1.57 17.26 -21.21
N VAL A 155 2.04 16.84 -20.03
CA VAL A 155 3.42 16.44 -19.68
C VAL A 155 4.52 17.34 -20.30
N PRO A 156 4.45 18.66 -20.09
CA PRO A 156 5.33 19.63 -20.74
C PRO A 156 6.81 19.42 -20.39
N GLY A 157 7.12 18.99 -19.17
CA GLY A 157 8.47 18.73 -18.68
C GLY A 157 9.09 17.51 -19.35
N VAL A 158 8.38 16.38 -19.38
CA VAL A 158 8.82 15.17 -20.09
C VAL A 158 8.97 15.45 -21.59
N LYS A 159 8.10 16.27 -22.19
CA LYS A 159 8.24 16.69 -23.60
C LYS A 159 9.46 17.57 -23.85
N ASN A 160 9.82 18.44 -22.90
CA ASN A 160 11.07 19.21 -22.98
C ASN A 160 12.29 18.27 -22.98
N ALA A 161 12.29 17.29 -22.08
CA ALA A 161 13.33 16.28 -21.99
C ALA A 161 13.45 15.43 -23.27
N ALA A 162 12.30 15.01 -23.83
CA ALA A 162 12.24 14.26 -25.09
C ALA A 162 12.83 15.03 -26.27
N VAL A 163 12.47 16.31 -26.44
CA VAL A 163 13.04 17.15 -27.51
C VAL A 163 14.54 17.36 -27.33
N ARG A 164 15.00 17.60 -26.09
CA ARG A 164 16.43 17.71 -25.79
C ARG A 164 17.18 16.43 -26.17
N LYS A 165 16.66 15.26 -25.79
CA LYS A 165 17.36 13.99 -26.01
C LYS A 165 17.27 13.48 -27.45
N LEU A 166 16.18 13.76 -28.17
CA LEU A 166 16.14 13.54 -29.63
C LEU A 166 17.23 14.37 -30.34
N SER A 167 17.49 15.59 -29.87
CA SER A 167 18.59 16.39 -30.39
C SER A 167 19.96 15.83 -30.02
N GLN A 168 20.15 15.38 -28.77
CA GLN A 168 21.43 14.85 -28.28
C GLN A 168 21.79 13.46 -28.85
N GLU A 169 20.82 12.55 -28.98
CA GLU A 169 21.06 11.17 -29.44
C GLU A 169 21.00 11.05 -30.96
N LEU A 170 19.98 11.63 -31.59
CA LEU A 170 19.72 11.49 -33.02
C LEU A 170 20.16 12.71 -33.85
N GLY A 171 20.74 13.74 -33.23
CA GLY A 171 21.19 14.94 -33.92
C GLY A 171 20.07 15.77 -34.55
N MET A 172 18.82 15.59 -34.10
CA MET A 172 17.68 16.31 -34.66
C MET A 172 17.74 17.79 -34.23
N PRO A 173 17.70 18.77 -35.17
CA PRO A 173 17.71 20.18 -34.81
C PRO A 173 16.52 20.56 -33.91
N ILE A 174 16.82 21.34 -32.85
CA ILE A 174 15.79 21.87 -31.94
C ILE A 174 14.77 22.66 -32.76
N GLY A 175 13.49 22.30 -32.63
CA GLY A 175 12.37 22.94 -33.34
C GLY A 175 11.79 22.11 -34.49
N GLN A 176 12.49 21.10 -35.01
CA GLN A 176 11.90 20.18 -36.00
C GLN A 176 10.80 19.31 -35.40
N ILE A 177 10.97 18.87 -34.15
CA ILE A 177 9.94 18.13 -33.41
C ILE A 177 9.08 19.12 -32.62
N SER A 178 7.83 19.26 -33.04
CA SER A 178 6.84 20.09 -32.34
C SER A 178 6.39 19.45 -31.03
N LYS A 179 6.69 20.10 -29.89
CA LYS A 179 6.31 19.63 -28.55
C LYS A 179 4.81 19.36 -28.39
N SER A 180 3.95 20.17 -29.02
CA SER A 180 2.49 20.00 -28.91
C SER A 180 2.00 18.72 -29.61
N ARG A 181 2.77 18.17 -30.55
CA ARG A 181 2.46 16.94 -31.28
C ARG A 181 3.09 15.68 -30.70
N LEU A 182 4.02 15.81 -29.75
CA LEU A 182 4.41 14.69 -28.92
C LEU A 182 3.19 14.28 -28.08
N LYS A 183 2.67 13.09 -28.35
CA LYS A 183 1.46 12.59 -27.71
C LYS A 183 1.82 11.64 -26.59
N PHE A 184 1.40 11.98 -25.38
CA PHE A 184 1.46 11.07 -24.25
C PHE A 184 0.39 9.99 -24.38
N LEU A 185 0.76 8.73 -24.13
CA LEU A 185 -0.18 7.61 -24.11
C LEU A 185 -0.39 7.08 -22.70
N THR A 186 0.67 6.59 -22.04
CA THR A 186 0.55 5.92 -20.74
C THR A 186 1.87 5.96 -19.99
N ARG A 187 1.87 5.44 -18.76
CA ARG A 187 3.06 5.22 -17.94
C ARG A 187 3.17 3.74 -17.58
N LEU A 188 4.39 3.21 -17.63
CA LEU A 188 4.69 1.89 -17.07
C LEU A 188 5.72 2.00 -15.96
N HIS A 189 5.62 1.12 -14.97
CA HIS A 189 6.62 0.95 -13.92
C HIS A 189 7.35 -0.38 -14.16
N TYR A 190 8.67 -0.37 -14.28
CA TYR A 190 9.42 -1.61 -14.42
C TYR A 190 10.80 -1.49 -13.76
N TRP A 191 11.46 -2.63 -13.56
CA TRP A 191 12.88 -2.66 -13.26
C TRP A 191 13.56 -3.76 -14.05
N ALA A 192 14.84 -3.59 -14.36
CA ALA A 192 15.65 -4.58 -15.07
C ALA A 192 17.12 -4.43 -14.69
N SER A 193 17.75 -5.53 -14.29
CA SER A 193 19.21 -5.58 -14.21
C SER A 193 19.80 -5.69 -15.62
N ASP A 194 20.93 -5.06 -15.82
CA ASP A 194 21.69 -5.14 -17.06
C ASP A 194 22.60 -6.38 -17.06
N SER A 195 21.99 -7.53 -16.79
CA SER A 195 22.70 -8.81 -16.67
C SER A 195 23.07 -9.39 -18.02
N VAL A 196 22.40 -8.96 -19.10
CA VAL A 196 22.65 -9.46 -20.45
C VAL A 196 23.91 -8.85 -21.06
N THR A 197 24.29 -7.62 -20.69
CA THR A 197 25.50 -6.97 -21.23
C THR A 197 26.68 -6.96 -20.25
N HIS A 198 26.43 -6.91 -18.93
CA HIS A 198 27.47 -6.92 -17.89
C HIS A 198 27.56 -8.22 -17.08
N GLY A 199 26.73 -9.22 -17.40
CA GLY A 199 26.72 -10.53 -16.75
C GLY A 199 25.89 -10.61 -15.46
N PRO A 200 25.75 -11.81 -14.85
CA PRO A 200 24.74 -12.08 -13.80
C PRO A 200 24.87 -11.27 -12.50
N LEU A 201 26.05 -10.71 -12.23
CA LEU A 201 26.34 -9.86 -11.06
C LEU A 201 26.46 -8.38 -11.43
N SER A 202 25.88 -7.98 -12.56
CA SER A 202 25.94 -6.61 -13.08
C SER A 202 25.58 -5.58 -12.00
N PRO A 203 26.46 -4.60 -11.71
CA PRO A 203 26.13 -3.52 -10.78
C PRO A 203 25.17 -2.49 -11.39
N TRP A 204 24.79 -2.66 -12.66
CA TRP A 204 23.99 -1.70 -13.41
C TRP A 204 22.59 -2.25 -13.70
N GLY A 205 21.61 -1.34 -13.72
CA GLY A 205 20.25 -1.62 -14.11
C GLY A 205 19.39 -0.37 -14.06
N GLU A 206 18.09 -0.55 -14.31
CA GLU A 206 17.11 0.53 -14.36
C GLU A 206 15.89 0.16 -13.48
N HIS A 207 15.29 1.16 -12.82
CA HIS A 207 14.04 1.05 -12.07
C HIS A 207 13.25 2.33 -12.23
N GLU A 208 12.23 2.28 -13.08
CA GLU A 208 11.72 3.46 -13.74
C GLU A 208 10.20 3.51 -13.82
N ILE A 209 9.65 4.72 -13.70
CA ILE A 209 8.32 5.06 -14.24
C ILE A 209 8.55 5.73 -15.59
N ASP A 210 8.26 4.99 -16.66
CA ASP A 210 8.52 5.37 -18.05
C ASP A 210 7.27 5.96 -18.71
N TYR A 211 7.39 7.19 -19.22
CA TYR A 211 6.36 7.91 -19.95
C TYR A 211 6.43 7.61 -21.44
N VAL A 212 5.38 7.03 -21.99
CA VAL A 212 5.33 6.65 -23.40
C VAL A 212 4.83 7.81 -24.26
N LEU A 213 5.69 8.30 -25.16
CA LEU A 213 5.43 9.41 -26.08
C LEU A 213 5.46 8.95 -27.54
N PHE A 214 4.48 9.40 -28.32
CA PHE A 214 4.38 9.10 -29.75
C PHE A 214 4.49 10.38 -30.59
N TYR A 215 5.13 10.27 -31.75
CA TYR A 215 5.15 11.31 -32.77
C TYR A 215 5.02 10.66 -34.14
N GLN A 216 4.21 11.23 -35.03
CA GLN A 216 4.12 10.79 -36.41
C GLN A 216 4.40 11.96 -37.34
N LEU A 217 5.28 11.77 -38.32
CA LEU A 217 5.60 12.76 -39.35
C LEU A 217 4.41 12.94 -40.30
N LYS A 218 4.17 14.18 -40.72
CA LYS A 218 3.29 14.46 -41.85
C LYS A 218 3.99 14.12 -43.17
N PRO A 219 3.25 13.83 -44.26
CA PRO A 219 3.85 13.58 -45.57
C PRO A 219 4.79 14.67 -46.07
N SER A 220 4.56 15.93 -45.68
CA SER A 220 5.40 17.09 -46.05
C SER A 220 6.55 17.36 -45.09
N GLU A 221 6.68 16.61 -43.99
CA GLU A 221 7.73 16.80 -42.99
C GLU A 221 8.94 15.94 -43.30
N VAL A 222 10.09 16.60 -43.47
CA VAL A 222 11.39 15.95 -43.59
C VAL A 222 12.17 16.23 -42.32
N ILE A 223 12.69 15.18 -41.70
CA ILE A 223 13.49 15.28 -40.48
C ILE A 223 14.97 15.03 -40.79
N THR A 224 15.84 15.77 -40.10
CA THR A 224 17.28 15.56 -40.13
C THR A 224 17.66 14.62 -39.00
N ILE A 225 18.34 13.52 -39.31
CA ILE A 225 18.86 12.56 -38.33
C ILE A 225 20.36 12.44 -38.58
N ASN A 226 21.16 12.83 -37.58
CA ASN A 226 22.62 12.70 -37.55
C ASN A 226 23.03 12.11 -36.20
N PRO A 227 22.93 10.78 -36.03
CA PRO A 227 23.08 10.14 -34.73
C PRO A 227 24.44 10.45 -34.10
N ASN A 228 24.44 10.74 -32.80
CA ASN A 228 25.67 10.90 -32.05
C ASN A 228 26.30 9.51 -31.82
N PRO A 229 27.52 9.23 -32.34
CA PRO A 229 28.13 7.92 -32.25
C PRO A 229 28.40 7.43 -30.81
N GLU A 230 28.45 8.34 -29.83
CA GLU A 230 28.60 7.98 -28.41
C GLU A 230 27.29 7.52 -27.75
N GLU A 231 26.15 7.78 -28.40
CA GLU A 231 24.81 7.45 -27.91
C GLU A 231 24.16 6.35 -28.76
N VAL A 232 24.35 6.41 -30.07
CA VAL A 232 23.65 5.58 -31.07
C VAL A 232 24.64 5.03 -32.08
N SER A 233 24.70 3.70 -32.19
CA SER A 233 25.56 3.00 -33.15
C SER A 233 24.87 2.73 -34.49
N GLU A 234 23.55 2.56 -34.49
CA GLU A 234 22.78 2.24 -35.69
C GLU A 234 21.34 2.76 -35.56
N ILE A 235 20.70 3.07 -36.70
CA ILE A 235 19.27 3.40 -36.77
C ILE A 235 18.58 2.59 -37.85
N LYS A 236 17.29 2.31 -37.68
CA LYS A 236 16.51 1.55 -38.66
C LYS A 236 15.04 1.94 -38.67
N TRP A 237 14.49 2.18 -39.85
CA TRP A 237 13.04 2.25 -40.06
C TRP A 237 12.47 0.86 -40.28
N VAL A 238 11.40 0.52 -39.56
CA VAL A 238 10.78 -0.81 -39.67
C VAL A 238 9.26 -0.73 -39.76
N THR A 239 8.69 -1.67 -40.51
CA THR A 239 7.27 -2.02 -40.49
C THR A 239 6.94 -2.93 -39.30
N PRO A 240 5.65 -3.09 -38.93
CA PRO A 240 5.24 -4.04 -37.89
C PRO A 240 5.76 -5.47 -38.13
N THR A 241 5.75 -5.91 -39.40
CA THR A 241 6.20 -7.26 -39.79
C THR A 241 7.71 -7.43 -39.61
N GLU A 242 8.49 -6.43 -40.06
CA GLU A 242 9.94 -6.44 -39.88
C GLU A 242 10.33 -6.40 -38.40
N LEU A 243 9.65 -5.57 -37.59
CA LEU A 243 9.87 -5.55 -36.16
C LEU A 243 9.58 -6.92 -35.53
N LYS A 244 8.40 -7.50 -35.80
CA LYS A 244 8.00 -8.81 -35.26
C LYS A 244 9.00 -9.92 -35.58
N ASN A 245 9.62 -9.87 -36.77
CA ASN A 245 10.68 -10.80 -37.14
C ASN A 245 11.98 -10.52 -36.39
N SER A 246 12.40 -9.26 -36.30
CA SER A 246 13.65 -8.87 -35.62
C SER A 246 13.63 -9.08 -34.10
N LEU A 247 12.45 -9.06 -33.46
CA LEU A 247 12.29 -9.39 -32.03
C LEU A 247 12.67 -10.83 -31.68
N LYS A 248 12.65 -11.75 -32.66
CA LYS A 248 12.97 -13.17 -32.44
C LYS A 248 14.48 -13.43 -32.27
N THR A 249 15.32 -12.60 -32.87
CA THR A 249 16.77 -12.87 -33.00
C THR A 249 17.65 -11.73 -32.50
N GLY A 250 17.09 -10.53 -32.31
CA GLY A 250 17.85 -9.36 -31.84
C GLY A 250 17.99 -9.30 -30.32
N LEU A 251 19.05 -8.61 -29.88
CA LEU A 251 19.19 -8.17 -28.49
C LEU A 251 18.44 -6.85 -28.32
N TRP A 252 17.44 -6.84 -27.43
CA TRP A 252 16.52 -5.70 -27.27
C TRP A 252 16.48 -5.24 -25.83
N SER A 253 16.25 -3.94 -25.64
CA SER A 253 16.02 -3.39 -24.31
C SER A 253 14.75 -3.96 -23.66
N PRO A 254 14.77 -4.14 -22.32
CA PRO A 254 13.66 -4.75 -21.59
C PRO A 254 12.37 -3.92 -21.69
N TRP A 255 12.46 -2.59 -21.54
CA TRP A 255 11.29 -1.71 -21.64
C TRP A 255 10.65 -1.75 -23.03
N PHE A 256 11.47 -1.78 -24.09
CA PHE A 256 10.94 -1.85 -25.45
C PHE A 256 10.21 -3.16 -25.70
N ARG A 257 10.70 -4.29 -25.19
CA ARG A 257 10.00 -5.59 -25.27
C ARG A 257 8.66 -5.56 -24.55
N ILE A 258 8.61 -4.97 -23.35
CA ILE A 258 7.36 -4.80 -22.57
C ILE A 258 6.36 -3.96 -23.37
N ILE A 259 6.75 -2.76 -23.79
CA ILE A 259 5.87 -1.84 -24.52
C ILE A 259 5.39 -2.50 -25.83
N THR A 260 6.31 -3.20 -26.50
CA THR A 260 6.05 -3.75 -27.83
C THR A 260 5.06 -4.91 -27.79
N SER A 261 5.27 -5.84 -26.85
CA SER A 261 4.41 -7.01 -26.69
C SER A 261 3.04 -6.66 -26.11
N ARG A 262 2.98 -5.73 -25.15
CA ARG A 262 1.74 -5.41 -24.45
C ARG A 262 0.81 -4.51 -25.26
N TRP A 263 1.35 -3.52 -25.96
CA TRP A 263 0.54 -2.47 -26.56
C TRP A 263 0.92 -2.14 -28.00
N LEU A 264 2.20 -1.98 -28.32
CA LEU A 264 2.60 -1.45 -29.64
C LEU A 264 2.07 -2.30 -30.79
N LEU A 265 2.43 -3.58 -30.85
CA LEU A 265 2.04 -4.48 -31.94
C LEU A 265 0.56 -4.90 -31.90
N PRO A 266 -0.04 -5.28 -30.75
CA PRO A 266 -1.42 -5.75 -30.75
C PRO A 266 -2.46 -4.64 -30.85
N LEU A 267 -2.13 -3.39 -30.48
CA LEU A 267 -3.12 -2.33 -30.28
C LEU A 267 -2.76 -1.00 -30.95
N TRP A 268 -1.60 -0.41 -30.63
CA TRP A 268 -1.31 0.98 -31.00
C TRP A 268 -0.93 1.16 -32.46
N TRP A 269 -0.13 0.24 -33.01
CA TRP A 269 0.36 0.34 -34.38
C TRP A 269 -0.69 -0.06 -35.42
N THR A 270 -1.64 -0.92 -35.04
CA THR A 270 -2.76 -1.33 -35.91
C THR A 270 -3.79 -0.21 -36.12
N ASP A 271 -3.87 0.75 -35.20
CA ASP A 271 -4.82 1.87 -35.21
C ASP A 271 -4.12 3.24 -35.02
N LEU A 272 -2.97 3.41 -35.67
CA LEU A 272 -2.08 4.58 -35.49
C LEU A 272 -2.80 5.92 -35.77
N SER A 273 -3.70 5.94 -36.75
CA SER A 273 -4.48 7.15 -37.10
C SER A 273 -5.37 7.62 -35.93
N THR A 274 -6.18 6.72 -35.37
CA THR A 274 -7.04 7.01 -34.22
C THR A 274 -6.19 7.34 -32.99
N LEU A 275 -5.06 6.64 -32.83
CA LEU A 275 -4.11 6.88 -31.75
C LEU A 275 -3.54 8.29 -31.80
N MET A 276 -3.13 8.79 -32.96
CA MET A 276 -2.54 10.13 -33.06
C MET A 276 -3.61 11.24 -32.95
N THR A 277 -4.84 10.99 -33.40
CA THR A 277 -5.90 12.02 -33.49
C THR A 277 -6.84 12.10 -32.30
N THR A 278 -7.03 11.03 -31.52
CA THR A 278 -8.03 10.96 -30.43
C THR A 278 -7.43 10.64 -29.06
N SER A 279 -8.15 10.84 -27.96
CA SER A 279 -7.71 10.43 -26.62
C SER A 279 -7.96 8.95 -26.28
N LYS A 280 -8.44 8.13 -27.23
CA LYS A 280 -8.88 6.74 -27.00
C LYS A 280 -7.88 5.87 -26.24
N TYR A 281 -6.58 6.02 -26.53
CA TYR A 281 -5.50 5.23 -25.93
C TYR A 281 -4.71 5.98 -24.86
N VAL A 282 -5.18 7.16 -24.43
CA VAL A 282 -4.51 7.96 -23.39
C VAL A 282 -5.01 7.49 -22.03
N ASP A 283 -4.09 6.93 -21.23
CA ASP A 283 -4.31 6.55 -19.84
C ASP A 283 -3.48 7.43 -18.90
N THR A 284 -4.17 8.33 -18.20
CA THR A 284 -3.58 9.21 -17.18
C THR A 284 -3.72 8.66 -15.76
N LYS A 285 -4.47 7.57 -15.56
CA LYS A 285 -4.85 7.08 -14.24
C LYS A 285 -3.99 5.92 -13.80
N THR A 286 -3.70 4.99 -14.71
CA THR A 286 -2.99 3.76 -14.39
C THR A 286 -1.50 3.91 -14.61
N ILE A 287 -0.71 3.27 -13.76
CA ILE A 287 0.72 2.99 -13.99
C ILE A 287 0.84 1.47 -13.94
N THR A 288 1.01 0.85 -15.10
CA THR A 288 1.07 -0.62 -15.17
C THR A 288 2.46 -1.09 -14.75
N THR A 289 2.55 -1.96 -13.75
CA THR A 289 3.84 -2.47 -13.25
C THR A 289 4.22 -3.77 -13.93
N PHE A 290 5.50 -3.91 -14.30
CA PHE A 290 6.06 -5.11 -14.92
C PHE A 290 7.34 -5.54 -14.21
N ASP A 291 7.45 -6.84 -13.94
CA ASP A 291 8.69 -7.44 -13.48
C ASP A 291 9.59 -7.85 -14.66
N PRO A 292 10.92 -7.87 -14.47
CA PRO A 292 11.84 -8.26 -15.52
C PRO A 292 11.64 -9.74 -15.89
N THR A 293 12.00 -10.05 -17.14
CA THR A 293 12.25 -11.44 -17.56
C THR A 293 13.41 -12.03 -16.76
N GLU A 294 13.53 -13.35 -16.73
CA GLU A 294 14.56 -14.04 -15.92
C GLU A 294 15.98 -13.59 -16.26
N GLU A 295 16.26 -13.33 -17.53
CA GLU A 295 17.55 -12.81 -18.03
C GLU A 295 17.90 -11.40 -17.50
N HIS A 296 16.91 -10.64 -17.04
CA HIS A 296 17.05 -9.30 -16.47
C HIS A 296 16.77 -9.27 -14.96
N ALA A 297 16.55 -10.42 -14.31
CA ALA A 297 16.48 -10.54 -12.86
C ALA A 297 17.89 -10.68 -12.25
N GLY A 298 18.05 -10.33 -10.96
CA GLY A 298 19.33 -10.48 -10.26
C GLY A 298 20.19 -9.21 -10.23
N GLY A 299 21.38 -9.28 -10.85
CA GLY A 299 22.42 -8.24 -10.78
C GLY A 299 23.22 -8.25 -9.46
N GLY A 300 24.05 -7.23 -9.27
CA GLY A 300 24.92 -7.04 -8.10
C GLY A 300 24.16 -6.90 -6.78
N GLY A 301 22.87 -6.55 -6.86
CA GLY A 301 21.93 -6.54 -5.73
C GLY A 301 21.21 -7.87 -5.47
N LYS A 302 21.37 -8.88 -6.33
CA LYS A 302 20.62 -10.15 -6.31
C LYS A 302 19.10 -9.95 -6.22
N ALA A 303 18.57 -8.94 -6.93
CA ALA A 303 17.14 -8.65 -6.91
C ALA A 303 16.35 -9.83 -7.47
N LYS A 304 15.47 -10.39 -6.65
CA LYS A 304 14.54 -11.42 -7.10
C LYS A 304 13.39 -10.78 -7.88
N ARG A 305 12.88 -11.49 -8.91
CA ARG A 305 11.59 -11.18 -9.55
C ARG A 305 10.55 -11.04 -8.46
N VAL A 306 9.79 -9.97 -8.46
CA VAL A 306 8.59 -9.90 -7.63
C VAL A 306 7.52 -10.60 -8.42
N TYR A 307 7.03 -11.75 -8.03
CA TYR A 307 5.69 -12.13 -8.51
C TYR A 307 4.70 -11.23 -7.81
N LEU A 308 4.34 -10.05 -8.36
CA LEU A 308 3.29 -9.08 -7.97
C LEU A 308 2.91 -8.90 -6.45
N LYS A 309 3.70 -9.40 -5.50
CA LYS A 309 3.40 -9.55 -4.07
C LYS A 309 4.32 -8.71 -3.18
N GLU A 310 5.48 -8.27 -3.65
CA GLU A 310 6.48 -7.57 -2.80
C GLU A 310 6.46 -6.04 -2.90
N VAL A 311 5.83 -5.41 -3.91
CA VAL A 311 5.74 -3.93 -3.97
C VAL A 311 4.83 -3.36 -2.88
N VAL A 312 3.92 -4.18 -2.31
CA VAL A 312 3.10 -3.81 -1.16
C VAL A 312 3.90 -3.76 0.15
N ARG A 313 5.11 -4.34 0.19
CA ARG A 313 5.86 -4.51 1.45
C ARG A 313 6.71 -3.31 1.88
N ASN A 314 7.11 -2.43 0.95
CA ASN A 314 8.08 -1.37 1.26
C ASN A 314 7.52 0.05 1.39
N VAL A 315 6.20 0.25 1.30
CA VAL A 315 5.55 1.54 1.65
C VAL A 315 4.95 1.54 3.07
N SER A 316 5.02 0.41 3.77
CA SER A 316 4.69 0.35 5.19
C SER A 316 5.66 -0.54 5.93
N GLY A 317 6.56 0.07 6.71
CA GLY A 317 7.18 -0.62 7.83
C GLY A 317 6.07 -1.27 8.68
N GLY A 318 6.25 -2.56 8.98
CA GLY A 318 5.33 -3.34 9.80
C GLY A 318 4.93 -4.67 9.15
N GLU A 319 5.62 -5.73 9.60
CA GLU A 319 5.15 -7.13 9.70
C GLU A 319 4.65 -7.84 8.44
N GLY A 320 5.56 -8.62 7.83
CA GLY A 320 5.50 -10.08 8.00
C GLY A 320 4.20 -10.83 7.67
N GLY A 321 3.93 -11.11 6.38
CA GLY A 321 2.99 -12.12 5.88
C GLY A 321 1.53 -11.66 5.94
N LYS A 322 0.74 -11.88 4.88
CA LYS A 322 -0.75 -12.01 4.90
C LYS A 322 -1.40 -11.98 3.49
N LYS A 323 -1.93 -13.15 3.11
CA LYS A 323 -3.06 -13.50 2.21
C LYS A 323 -3.11 -12.94 0.77
N GLN A 324 -3.23 -13.85 -0.21
CA GLN A 324 -3.80 -13.61 -1.55
C GLN A 324 -4.62 -14.84 -2.00
N GLY A 325 -5.93 -14.78 -1.79
CA GLY A 325 -6.89 -14.96 -2.88
C GLY A 325 -7.39 -13.55 -3.26
N GLY A 326 -7.51 -13.24 -4.55
CA GLY A 326 -8.04 -11.97 -5.10
C GLY A 326 -7.39 -10.62 -4.75
N TYR A 327 -6.62 -10.53 -3.65
CA TYR A 327 -6.10 -9.29 -3.10
C TYR A 327 -5.01 -8.66 -3.98
N GLY A 328 -5.43 -7.75 -4.86
CA GLY A 328 -4.57 -6.99 -5.75
C GLY A 328 -5.14 -6.76 -7.16
N LYS A 329 -6.19 -7.52 -7.54
CA LYS A 329 -6.88 -7.34 -8.83
C LYS A 329 -7.85 -6.16 -8.84
N VAL A 330 -8.26 -5.68 -7.65
CA VAL A 330 -9.27 -4.64 -7.47
C VAL A 330 -8.78 -3.55 -6.51
N VAL A 331 -9.19 -2.31 -6.74
CA VAL A 331 -8.84 -1.14 -5.91
C VAL A 331 -9.29 -1.35 -4.47
N ILE A 332 -8.45 -1.03 -3.48
CA ILE A 332 -8.87 -0.99 -2.07
C ILE A 332 -9.22 0.44 -1.71
N HIS A 333 -10.48 0.68 -1.34
CA HIS A 333 -10.94 2.00 -0.92
C HIS A 333 -10.46 2.29 0.50
N LYS A 334 -9.49 3.21 0.60
CA LYS A 334 -8.92 3.69 1.88
C LYS A 334 -9.18 5.17 2.02
N GLU A 335 -9.55 5.60 3.23
CA GLU A 335 -9.63 7.03 3.55
C GLU A 335 -8.24 7.69 3.49
N SER A 336 -8.20 8.98 3.17
CA SER A 336 -6.94 9.72 3.04
C SER A 336 -6.11 9.67 4.32
N LYS A 337 -4.77 9.64 4.21
CA LYS A 337 -3.87 9.64 5.38
C LYS A 337 -4.14 10.84 6.30
N PHE A 338 -4.49 12.00 5.73
CA PHE A 338 -4.86 13.19 6.50
C PHE A 338 -6.16 13.00 7.31
N SER A 339 -7.21 12.43 6.71
CA SER A 339 -8.46 12.06 7.42
C SER A 339 -8.21 11.09 8.58
N GLN A 340 -7.20 10.23 8.46
CA GLN A 340 -6.82 9.29 9.52
C GLN A 340 -6.04 10.00 10.66
N VAL A 341 -5.14 10.93 10.35
CA VAL A 341 -4.33 11.66 11.35
C VAL A 341 -5.17 12.63 12.18
N VAL A 342 -6.21 13.24 11.62
CA VAL A 342 -7.11 14.13 12.37
C VAL A 342 -8.01 13.40 13.38
N ARG A 343 -8.07 12.06 13.33
CA ARG A 343 -8.80 11.21 14.27
C ARG A 343 -7.85 10.78 15.40
N PHE A 344 -7.55 11.73 16.28
CA PHE A 344 -6.54 11.56 17.32
C PHE A 344 -6.84 10.40 18.28
N ASP A 345 -8.13 10.12 18.54
CA ASP A 345 -8.58 8.98 19.34
C ASP A 345 -8.25 7.62 18.69
N GLU A 346 -8.41 7.50 17.37
CA GLU A 346 -8.01 6.32 16.61
C GLU A 346 -6.48 6.15 16.56
N MET A 347 -5.72 7.26 16.42
CA MET A 347 -4.26 7.22 16.48
C MET A 347 -3.75 6.83 17.87
N LEU A 348 -4.31 7.42 18.93
CA LEU A 348 -3.96 7.10 20.31
C LEU A 348 -4.27 5.62 20.62
N SER A 349 -5.37 5.10 20.10
CA SER A 349 -5.70 3.67 20.19
C SER A 349 -4.64 2.79 19.52
N GLY A 350 -4.16 3.20 18.33
CA GLY A 350 -3.05 2.52 17.66
C GLY A 350 -1.74 2.57 18.47
N PHE A 351 -1.41 3.74 19.04
CA PHE A 351 -0.23 3.90 19.90
C PHE A 351 -0.34 3.03 21.17
N ARG A 352 -1.51 3.01 21.82
CA ARG A 352 -1.76 2.18 23.00
C ARG A 352 -1.56 0.71 22.71
N LEU A 353 -2.09 0.18 21.59
CA LEU A 353 -1.88 -1.22 21.21
C LEU A 353 -0.44 -1.57 20.81
N LEU A 354 0.38 -0.58 20.44
CA LEU A 354 1.78 -0.82 20.08
C LEU A 354 2.72 -0.73 21.29
N TYR A 355 2.50 0.23 22.18
CA TYR A 355 3.49 0.58 23.21
C TYR A 355 2.98 0.46 24.65
N SER A 356 1.72 0.78 24.91
CA SER A 356 1.19 0.83 26.29
C SER A 356 0.56 -0.49 26.75
N ARG A 357 -0.18 -1.14 25.85
CA ARG A 357 -0.91 -2.40 26.07
C ARG A 357 -0.77 -3.29 24.82
N PRO A 358 0.46 -3.73 24.49
CA PRO A 358 0.65 -4.65 23.39
C PRO A 358 -0.11 -5.95 23.61
N LEU A 359 -0.65 -6.52 22.54
CA LEU A 359 -1.28 -7.84 22.58
C LEU A 359 -0.18 -8.90 22.73
N THR A 360 0.19 -9.20 23.97
CA THR A 360 1.19 -10.22 24.28
C THR A 360 0.62 -11.62 24.03
N SER A 361 1.48 -12.53 23.58
CA SER A 361 1.10 -13.92 23.36
C SER A 361 1.19 -14.71 24.65
N ASN A 362 0.18 -15.55 24.93
CA ASN A 362 0.18 -16.49 26.04
C ASN A 362 0.92 -17.80 25.73
N LEU A 363 1.53 -17.92 24.55
CA LEU A 363 2.27 -19.11 24.11
C LEU A 363 3.53 -19.41 24.94
N GLY A 364 4.07 -18.40 25.63
CA GLY A 364 5.29 -18.52 26.44
C GLY A 364 5.14 -19.23 27.79
N ASP A 365 3.99 -19.84 28.08
CA ASP A 365 3.76 -20.60 29.31
C ASP A 365 4.67 -21.84 29.37
N LYS A 366 5.40 -22.02 30.48
CA LYS A 366 6.34 -23.13 30.67
C LYS A 366 5.67 -24.49 30.49
N MET A 367 4.39 -24.62 30.87
CA MET A 367 3.66 -25.88 30.75
C MET A 367 3.42 -26.29 29.29
N LEU A 368 3.42 -25.33 28.34
CA LEU A 368 3.26 -25.63 26.91
C LEU A 368 4.57 -26.13 26.31
N VAL A 369 5.70 -25.52 26.68
CA VAL A 369 7.04 -25.91 26.21
C VAL A 369 7.43 -27.31 26.68
N GLU A 370 6.91 -27.77 27.82
CA GLU A 370 7.12 -29.13 28.32
C GLU A 370 6.22 -30.17 27.64
N ARG A 371 5.10 -29.76 27.06
CA ARG A 371 4.09 -30.66 26.50
C ARG A 371 4.23 -30.87 24.98
N PHE A 372 4.63 -29.86 24.24
CA PHE A 372 4.68 -29.86 22.78
C PHE A 372 6.12 -29.77 22.27
N ASP A 373 6.37 -30.32 21.07
CA ASP A 373 7.62 -30.06 20.38
C ASP A 373 7.79 -28.56 20.10
N VAL A 374 8.95 -28.03 20.50
CA VAL A 374 9.20 -26.58 20.51
C VAL A 374 9.34 -26.04 19.09
N ASP A 375 9.92 -26.81 18.17
CA ASP A 375 10.15 -26.39 16.81
C ASP A 375 8.84 -26.38 16.01
N ASP A 376 8.01 -27.43 16.18
CA ASP A 376 6.68 -27.51 15.58
C ASP A 376 5.75 -26.42 16.10
N LEU A 377 5.74 -26.18 17.42
CA LEU A 377 4.91 -25.16 18.05
C LEU A 377 5.29 -23.75 17.58
N LYS A 378 6.60 -23.47 17.52
CA LYS A 378 7.12 -22.19 17.02
C LYS A 378 6.79 -22.01 15.54
N TRP A 379 6.95 -23.05 14.73
CA TRP A 379 6.58 -23.01 13.31
C TRP A 379 5.10 -22.71 13.14
N CYS A 380 4.22 -23.35 13.93
CA CYS A 380 2.78 -23.11 13.88
C CYS A 380 2.41 -21.67 14.25
N ASP A 381 3.00 -21.09 15.31
CA ASP A 381 2.73 -19.70 15.68
C ASP A 381 3.26 -18.69 14.65
N GLU A 382 4.45 -18.95 14.09
CA GLU A 382 4.99 -18.15 12.99
C GLU A 382 4.06 -18.22 11.78
N MET A 383 3.66 -19.42 11.38
CA MET A 383 2.77 -19.66 10.24
C MET A 383 1.40 -19.03 10.46
N LEU A 384 0.82 -19.14 11.65
CA LEU A 384 -0.41 -18.46 12.03
C LEU A 384 -0.28 -16.95 11.78
N GLY A 385 0.83 -16.34 12.21
CA GLY A 385 1.13 -14.94 11.93
C GLY A 385 1.21 -14.60 10.44
N LYS A 386 1.64 -15.54 9.58
CA LYS A 386 1.73 -15.35 8.13
C LYS A 386 0.41 -15.52 7.39
N VAL A 387 -0.38 -16.54 7.71
CA VAL A 387 -1.63 -16.85 6.99
C VAL A 387 -2.86 -16.14 7.56
N SER A 388 -2.76 -15.61 8.80
CA SER A 388 -3.89 -15.01 9.50
C SER A 388 -3.68 -13.53 9.81
N ARG A 389 -4.54 -12.66 9.27
CA ARG A 389 -4.47 -11.20 9.49
C ARG A 389 -4.75 -10.80 10.93
N SER A 390 -5.98 -10.44 11.20
CA SER A 390 -6.40 -9.90 12.49
C SER A 390 -6.50 -11.01 13.53
N PHE A 391 -6.88 -12.22 13.10
CA PHE A 391 -7.16 -13.36 13.98
C PHE A 391 -5.93 -13.87 14.74
N ALA A 392 -4.73 -13.88 14.16
CA ALA A 392 -3.51 -14.30 14.86
C ALA A 392 -3.31 -13.55 16.20
N ALA A 393 -3.52 -12.24 16.20
CA ALA A 393 -3.36 -11.41 17.40
C ALA A 393 -4.44 -11.69 18.46
N VAL A 394 -5.62 -12.16 18.06
CA VAL A 394 -6.71 -12.51 18.98
C VAL A 394 -6.56 -13.93 19.51
N ILE A 395 -6.14 -14.89 18.67
CA ILE A 395 -5.84 -16.27 19.08
C ILE A 395 -4.75 -16.27 20.15
N ARG A 396 -3.69 -15.47 19.97
CA ARG A 396 -2.57 -15.35 20.93
C ARG A 396 -2.96 -14.87 22.33
N GLN A 397 -4.15 -14.29 22.50
CA GLN A 397 -4.67 -13.84 23.79
C GLN A 397 -5.50 -14.90 24.52
N LEU A 398 -5.80 -16.05 23.89
CA LEU A 398 -6.48 -17.15 24.55
C LEU A 398 -5.60 -17.77 25.66
N PRO A 399 -6.19 -18.41 26.68
CA PRO A 399 -5.42 -19.13 27.69
C PRO A 399 -4.58 -20.25 27.07
N GLY A 400 -3.38 -20.52 27.61
CA GLY A 400 -2.33 -21.29 26.94
C GLY A 400 -2.75 -22.59 26.25
N GLY A 401 -3.41 -23.51 26.98
CA GLY A 401 -3.87 -24.78 26.37
C GLY A 401 -4.90 -24.59 25.25
N LEU A 402 -5.86 -23.69 25.46
CA LEU A 402 -6.89 -23.38 24.47
C LEU A 402 -6.33 -22.62 23.26
N LEU A 403 -5.30 -21.78 23.46
CA LEU A 403 -4.59 -21.09 22.38
C LEU A 403 -4.02 -22.09 21.38
N VAL A 404 -3.34 -23.14 21.85
CA VAL A 404 -2.74 -24.16 20.97
C VAL A 404 -3.83 -24.94 20.24
N ASP A 405 -4.89 -25.36 20.95
CA ASP A 405 -6.05 -26.03 20.35
C ASP A 405 -6.64 -25.21 19.19
N VAL A 406 -6.89 -23.91 19.43
CA VAL A 406 -7.48 -22.99 18.43
C VAL A 406 -6.50 -22.64 17.31
N MET A 407 -5.20 -22.54 17.60
CA MET A 407 -4.16 -22.32 16.59
C MET A 407 -4.10 -23.48 15.59
N VAL A 408 -4.03 -24.72 16.09
CA VAL A 408 -4.03 -25.92 15.23
C VAL A 408 -5.35 -25.99 14.47
N PHE A 409 -6.49 -25.78 15.14
CA PHE A 409 -7.79 -25.76 14.49
C PHE A 409 -7.84 -24.76 13.33
N TYR A 410 -7.34 -23.53 13.53
CA TYR A 410 -7.28 -22.52 12.48
C TYR A 410 -6.38 -22.94 11.31
N LEU A 411 -5.17 -23.45 11.59
CA LEU A 411 -4.22 -23.84 10.54
C LEU A 411 -4.73 -25.02 9.71
N VAL A 412 -5.35 -26.01 10.35
CA VAL A 412 -5.99 -27.15 9.68
C VAL A 412 -7.08 -26.66 8.70
N LEU A 413 -7.99 -25.81 9.19
CA LEU A 413 -9.07 -25.31 8.34
C LEU A 413 -8.55 -24.35 7.26
N ARG A 414 -7.48 -23.59 7.52
CA ARG A 414 -6.86 -22.74 6.50
C ARG A 414 -6.19 -23.56 5.40
N ALA A 415 -5.54 -24.68 5.74
CA ALA A 415 -4.99 -25.59 4.75
C ALA A 415 -6.10 -26.18 3.86
N LEU A 416 -7.21 -26.62 4.47
CA LEU A 416 -8.38 -27.12 3.74
C LEU A 416 -8.99 -26.06 2.81
N ASP A 417 -9.15 -24.83 3.30
CA ASP A 417 -9.64 -23.66 2.56
C ASP A 417 -8.72 -23.33 1.36
N THR A 418 -7.39 -23.43 1.52
CA THR A 418 -6.45 -23.22 0.40
C THR A 418 -6.64 -24.26 -0.72
N VAL A 419 -6.98 -25.51 -0.40
CA VAL A 419 -7.29 -26.54 -1.40
C VAL A 419 -8.59 -26.20 -2.15
N GLU A 420 -9.59 -25.68 -1.46
CA GLU A 420 -10.86 -25.26 -2.05
C GLU A 420 -10.70 -24.02 -2.96
N ASP A 421 -9.99 -23.00 -2.46
CA ASP A 421 -9.79 -21.69 -3.09
C ASP A 421 -8.97 -21.77 -4.39
N ASP A 422 -8.11 -22.78 -4.56
CA ASP A 422 -7.22 -22.89 -5.72
C ASP A 422 -7.97 -23.35 -6.98
N MET A 423 -8.20 -22.42 -7.91
CA MET A 423 -8.96 -22.65 -9.14
C MET A 423 -8.12 -23.18 -10.31
N GLU A 424 -6.78 -23.14 -10.22
CA GLU A 424 -5.89 -23.43 -11.35
C GLU A 424 -5.07 -24.71 -11.15
N PHE A 425 -4.85 -25.13 -9.89
CA PHE A 425 -4.01 -26.28 -9.57
C PHE A 425 -4.60 -27.63 -10.00
N PHE A 426 -5.91 -27.82 -9.81
CA PHE A 426 -6.56 -29.10 -10.10
C PHE A 426 -7.04 -29.20 -11.54
N ASP A 427 -6.68 -30.28 -12.21
CA ASP A 427 -7.17 -30.66 -13.53
C ASP A 427 -8.58 -31.27 -13.43
N GLY A 428 -9.55 -30.43 -13.05
CA GLY A 428 -10.96 -30.78 -12.87
C GLY A 428 -11.44 -30.79 -11.42
N ASN A 429 -12.75 -30.62 -11.27
CA ASN A 429 -13.44 -30.57 -9.97
C ASN A 429 -13.38 -31.90 -9.22
N GLU A 430 -13.33 -33.02 -9.94
CA GLU A 430 -13.25 -34.36 -9.35
C GLU A 430 -11.96 -34.55 -8.54
N LYS A 431 -10.82 -34.12 -9.08
CA LYS A 431 -9.51 -34.18 -8.40
C LYS A 431 -9.47 -33.29 -7.16
N LYS A 432 -10.10 -32.11 -7.23
CA LYS A 432 -10.23 -31.22 -6.06
C LYS A 432 -11.06 -31.90 -4.96
N VAL A 433 -12.20 -32.49 -5.32
CA VAL A 433 -13.06 -33.23 -4.36
C VAL A 433 -12.33 -34.44 -3.76
N GLU A 434 -11.55 -35.17 -4.56
CA GLU A 434 -10.71 -36.27 -4.09
C GLU A 434 -9.67 -35.76 -3.08
N CYS A 435 -8.94 -34.69 -3.42
CA CYS A 435 -7.95 -34.07 -2.54
C CYS A 435 -8.54 -33.59 -1.21
N LEU A 436 -9.75 -33.00 -1.22
CA LEU A 436 -10.45 -32.57 0.00
C LEU A 436 -10.78 -33.77 0.91
N LYS A 437 -11.18 -34.90 0.33
CA LYS A 437 -11.45 -36.14 1.09
C LYS A 437 -10.17 -36.77 1.63
N GLU A 438 -9.14 -36.88 0.79
CA GLU A 438 -7.84 -37.41 1.20
C GLU A 438 -7.22 -36.60 2.33
N PHE A 439 -7.39 -35.27 2.32
CA PHE A 439 -6.94 -34.41 3.40
C PHE A 439 -7.56 -34.83 4.74
N CYS A 440 -8.88 -35.06 4.79
CA CYS A 440 -9.54 -35.50 6.02
C CYS A 440 -9.10 -36.88 6.50
N GLU A 441 -8.86 -37.80 5.57
CA GLU A 441 -8.50 -39.19 5.87
C GLU A 441 -7.04 -39.35 6.30
N ARG A 442 -6.14 -38.56 5.72
CA ARG A 442 -4.68 -38.80 5.81
C ARG A 442 -3.92 -37.71 6.54
N ALA A 443 -4.35 -36.44 6.50
CA ALA A 443 -3.52 -35.32 6.94
C ALA A 443 -3.08 -35.38 8.41
N PHE A 444 -3.85 -36.05 9.26
CA PHE A 444 -3.56 -36.17 10.70
C PHE A 444 -2.77 -37.43 11.08
N ASP A 445 -2.86 -38.50 10.30
CA ASP A 445 -2.39 -39.84 10.69
C ASP A 445 -1.25 -40.37 9.81
N ASP A 446 -1.23 -40.01 8.53
CA ASP A 446 -0.25 -40.48 7.55
C ASP A 446 0.98 -39.55 7.53
N GLU A 447 2.15 -40.09 7.91
CA GLU A 447 3.38 -39.31 7.97
C GLU A 447 3.86 -38.81 6.61
N ASP A 448 3.56 -39.55 5.55
CA ASP A 448 4.01 -39.26 4.19
C ASP A 448 3.04 -38.36 3.41
N PHE A 449 1.90 -37.99 4.03
CA PHE A 449 0.92 -37.11 3.39
C PHE A 449 1.44 -35.68 3.27
N VAL A 450 1.56 -35.19 2.03
CA VAL A 450 1.95 -33.82 1.66
C VAL A 450 1.17 -33.41 0.42
N ILE A 451 0.71 -32.15 0.38
CA ILE A 451 0.14 -31.55 -0.83
C ILE A 451 1.15 -30.53 -1.35
N GLU A 452 1.87 -30.87 -2.42
CA GLU A 452 2.86 -29.99 -3.05
C GLU A 452 2.25 -29.15 -4.16
N GLY A 453 2.62 -27.87 -4.22
CA GLY A 453 2.25 -27.01 -5.36
C GLY A 453 0.88 -26.34 -5.30
N CYS A 454 -0.03 -26.76 -4.42
CA CYS A 454 -1.34 -26.16 -4.24
C CYS A 454 -1.27 -24.86 -3.42
N GLY A 455 -2.02 -23.84 -3.84
CA GLY A 455 -2.05 -22.52 -3.22
C GLY A 455 -0.84 -21.65 -3.57
N GLU A 456 -0.74 -20.48 -2.92
CA GLU A 456 0.36 -19.55 -3.16
C GLU A 456 1.01 -19.01 -1.88
N GLY A 457 2.32 -18.72 -1.93
CA GLY A 457 3.04 -18.05 -0.85
C GLY A 457 3.05 -18.85 0.46
N ASP A 458 2.69 -18.18 1.57
CA ASP A 458 2.68 -18.81 2.89
C ASP A 458 1.58 -19.89 3.03
N GLU A 459 0.51 -19.85 2.22
CA GLU A 459 -0.58 -20.85 2.24
C GLU A 459 -0.16 -22.15 1.54
N ARG A 460 0.56 -22.02 0.43
CA ARG A 460 1.25 -23.17 -0.18
C ARG A 460 2.24 -23.81 0.78
N ARG A 461 3.04 -22.99 1.45
CA ARG A 461 3.99 -23.48 2.46
C ARG A 461 3.26 -24.19 3.61
N LEU A 462 2.09 -23.71 4.03
CA LEU A 462 1.28 -24.39 5.04
C LEU A 462 0.90 -25.83 4.62
N LEU A 463 0.57 -26.03 3.34
CA LEU A 463 0.27 -27.37 2.79
C LEU A 463 1.53 -28.25 2.62
N GLU A 464 2.62 -27.67 2.11
CA GLU A 464 3.89 -28.40 1.89
C GLU A 464 4.56 -28.83 3.21
N ASP A 465 4.48 -28.00 4.24
CA ASP A 465 5.08 -28.22 5.56
C ASP A 465 4.04 -28.64 6.62
N PHE A 466 2.87 -29.18 6.21
CA PHE A 466 1.74 -29.50 7.11
C PHE A 466 2.09 -30.48 8.25
N LYS A 467 3.17 -31.24 8.11
CA LYS A 467 3.73 -32.13 9.15
C LYS A 467 3.94 -31.44 10.50
N HIS A 468 4.28 -30.15 10.53
CA HIS A 468 4.45 -29.40 11.79
C HIS A 468 3.10 -29.21 12.50
N VAL A 469 2.03 -28.93 11.74
CA VAL A 469 0.66 -28.84 12.29
C VAL A 469 0.22 -30.20 12.83
N ARG A 470 0.54 -31.28 12.10
CA ARG A 470 0.28 -32.66 12.51
C ARG A 470 1.01 -33.04 13.81
N GLY A 471 2.28 -32.66 13.94
CA GLY A 471 3.07 -32.89 15.16
C GLY A 471 2.39 -32.31 16.39
N VAL A 472 2.06 -31.01 16.36
CA VAL A 472 1.32 -30.36 17.47
C VAL A 472 -0.06 -30.98 17.68
N PHE A 473 -0.76 -31.33 16.60
CA PHE A 473 -2.10 -31.95 16.67
C PHE A 473 -2.10 -33.25 17.47
N LYS A 474 -1.09 -34.12 17.28
CA LYS A 474 -0.99 -35.43 17.96
C LYS A 474 -0.88 -35.32 19.47
N ASP A 475 -0.31 -34.22 19.96
CA ASP A 475 -0.11 -33.95 21.40
C ASP A 475 -1.30 -33.20 22.05
N LEU A 476 -2.30 -32.78 21.26
CA LEU A 476 -3.52 -32.16 21.79
C LEU A 476 -4.34 -33.15 22.61
N GLY A 477 -5.24 -32.64 23.46
CA GLY A 477 -6.15 -33.50 24.22
C GLY A 477 -7.09 -34.28 23.29
N ALA A 478 -7.43 -35.52 23.65
CA ALA A 478 -8.30 -36.37 22.83
C ALA A 478 -9.67 -35.73 22.51
N GLY A 479 -10.18 -34.86 23.40
CA GLY A 479 -11.38 -34.07 23.12
C GLY A 479 -11.18 -33.08 21.97
N SER A 480 -10.11 -32.28 22.02
CA SER A 480 -9.77 -31.31 20.99
C SER A 480 -9.47 -31.97 19.65
N GLN A 481 -8.74 -33.09 19.63
CA GLN A 481 -8.49 -33.87 18.42
C GLN A 481 -9.79 -34.34 17.76
N ARG A 482 -10.76 -34.85 18.53
CA ARG A 482 -12.07 -35.28 18.00
C ARG A 482 -12.85 -34.12 17.39
N VAL A 483 -12.84 -32.95 18.04
CA VAL A 483 -13.54 -31.76 17.53
C VAL A 483 -12.92 -31.29 16.21
N ILE A 484 -11.59 -31.15 16.17
CA ILE A 484 -10.88 -30.67 14.97
C ILE A 484 -11.12 -31.62 13.79
N ARG A 485 -11.02 -32.94 13.99
CA ARG A 485 -11.28 -33.93 12.93
C ARG A 485 -12.71 -33.87 12.41
N ASP A 486 -13.69 -33.92 13.32
CA ASP A 486 -15.12 -33.89 12.96
C ASP A 486 -15.49 -32.62 12.17
N ILE A 487 -15.01 -31.46 12.60
CA ILE A 487 -15.30 -30.21 11.89
C ILE A 487 -14.57 -30.15 10.55
N THR A 488 -13.32 -30.62 10.48
CA THR A 488 -12.56 -30.68 9.22
C THR A 488 -13.27 -31.57 8.19
N GLU A 489 -13.72 -32.75 8.61
CA GLU A 489 -14.46 -33.69 7.76
C GLU A 489 -15.78 -33.09 7.25
N ARG A 490 -16.60 -32.52 8.15
CA ARG A 490 -17.87 -31.89 7.79
C ARG A 490 -17.68 -30.67 6.89
N MET A 491 -16.66 -29.86 7.14
CA MET A 491 -16.32 -28.70 6.30
C MET A 491 -15.85 -29.14 4.92
N ALA A 492 -14.97 -30.13 4.82
CA ALA A 492 -14.48 -30.66 3.55
C ALA A 492 -15.61 -31.28 2.72
N GLY A 493 -16.50 -32.05 3.36
CA GLY A 493 -17.70 -32.58 2.71
C GLY A 493 -18.63 -31.47 2.21
N GLY A 494 -18.78 -30.39 2.99
CA GLY A 494 -19.51 -29.20 2.59
C GLY A 494 -18.86 -28.47 1.40
N MET A 495 -17.55 -28.22 1.44
CA MET A 495 -16.79 -27.60 0.35
C MET A 495 -16.91 -28.44 -0.93
N ALA A 496 -16.75 -29.76 -0.83
CA ALA A 496 -16.91 -30.68 -1.96
C ALA A 496 -18.32 -30.63 -2.59
N GLU A 497 -19.38 -30.37 -1.81
CA GLU A 497 -20.74 -30.16 -2.33
C GLU A 497 -20.81 -28.93 -3.25
N PHE A 498 -20.00 -27.89 -2.98
CA PHE A 498 -20.02 -26.62 -3.70
C PHE A 498 -19.01 -26.50 -4.83
N VAL A 499 -17.92 -27.28 -4.82
CA VAL A 499 -16.92 -27.33 -5.91
C VAL A 499 -17.56 -27.64 -7.28
N GLY A 500 -18.55 -28.55 -7.32
CA GLY A 500 -19.24 -28.93 -8.56
C GLY A 500 -20.36 -27.99 -8.99
N LYS A 501 -20.68 -26.95 -8.21
CA LYS A 501 -21.77 -26.01 -8.53
C LYS A 501 -21.23 -24.83 -9.34
N ASP A 502 -22.04 -24.37 -10.30
CA ASP A 502 -21.73 -23.13 -11.02
C ASP A 502 -22.04 -21.93 -10.12
N LEU A 503 -20.98 -21.40 -9.51
CA LEU A 503 -21.01 -20.21 -8.65
C LEU A 503 -20.67 -18.92 -9.42
N GLY A 504 -20.47 -18.95 -10.74
CA GLY A 504 -20.08 -17.76 -11.50
C GLY A 504 -21.08 -16.61 -11.39
N GLU A 505 -22.35 -16.93 -11.17
CA GLU A 505 -23.46 -15.99 -10.98
C GLU A 505 -24.07 -16.07 -9.57
N GLY A 506 -23.34 -16.60 -8.59
CA GLY A 506 -23.80 -16.69 -7.21
C GLY A 506 -24.60 -17.95 -6.89
N THR A 507 -24.84 -18.18 -5.59
CA THR A 507 -25.65 -19.31 -5.13
C THR A 507 -27.09 -19.19 -5.62
N ARG A 508 -27.77 -20.31 -5.87
CA ARG A 508 -29.13 -20.33 -6.46
C ARG A 508 -30.14 -19.52 -5.67
N ASP A 509 -30.13 -19.65 -4.35
CA ASP A 509 -31.11 -19.03 -3.47
C ASP A 509 -30.53 -18.75 -2.08
N ILE A 510 -31.30 -18.06 -1.24
CA ILE A 510 -30.88 -17.73 0.13
C ILE A 510 -30.63 -18.96 1.01
N LYS A 511 -31.30 -20.10 0.75
CA LYS A 511 -31.09 -21.34 1.52
C LYS A 511 -29.74 -21.94 1.18
N GLU A 512 -29.38 -21.96 -0.10
CA GLU A 512 -28.06 -22.38 -0.55
C GLU A 512 -26.96 -21.43 -0.07
N TYR A 513 -27.21 -20.12 -0.08
CA TYR A 513 -26.30 -19.12 0.52
C TYR A 513 -26.03 -19.38 2.00
N ASN A 514 -27.08 -19.59 2.79
CA ASN A 514 -26.96 -19.94 4.21
C ASN A 514 -26.27 -21.29 4.41
N ARG A 515 -26.54 -22.27 3.55
CA ARG A 515 -25.90 -23.60 3.59
C ARG A 515 -24.40 -23.50 3.29
N TYR A 516 -23.99 -22.69 2.32
CA TYR A 516 -22.58 -22.41 2.06
C TYR A 516 -21.93 -21.77 3.28
N CYS A 517 -22.51 -20.69 3.82
CA CYS A 517 -22.00 -20.01 5.01
C CYS A 517 -21.91 -20.93 6.24
N HIS A 518 -22.87 -21.85 6.40
CA HIS A 518 -22.84 -22.86 7.45
C HIS A 518 -21.59 -23.73 7.34
N PHE A 519 -21.31 -24.29 6.16
CA PHE A 519 -20.17 -25.20 6.00
C PHE A 519 -18.83 -24.52 6.22
N VAL A 520 -18.62 -23.32 5.66
CA VAL A 520 -17.30 -22.66 5.70
C VAL A 520 -17.07 -21.78 6.94
N ALA A 521 -18.12 -21.43 7.68
CA ALA A 521 -18.00 -20.55 8.86
C ALA A 521 -18.87 -20.95 10.05
N GLY A 522 -20.11 -21.41 9.82
CA GLY A 522 -21.00 -21.88 10.89
C GLY A 522 -20.40 -23.06 11.68
N LEU A 523 -19.84 -24.05 10.97
CA LEU A 523 -19.12 -25.17 11.56
C LEU A 523 -17.89 -24.73 12.37
N VAL A 524 -17.23 -23.63 11.98
CA VAL A 524 -16.12 -23.05 12.76
C VAL A 524 -16.63 -22.55 14.10
N GLY A 525 -17.79 -21.89 14.12
CA GLY A 525 -18.48 -21.48 15.34
C GLY A 525 -18.75 -22.67 16.26
N GLU A 526 -19.36 -23.73 15.73
CA GLU A 526 -19.64 -24.97 16.48
C GLU A 526 -18.36 -25.60 17.04
N GLY A 527 -17.32 -25.72 16.21
CA GLY A 527 -16.02 -26.26 16.60
C GLY A 527 -15.38 -25.47 17.73
N LEU A 528 -15.37 -24.14 17.64
CA LEU A 528 -14.87 -23.25 18.69
C LEU A 528 -15.68 -23.42 19.99
N SER A 529 -17.01 -23.44 19.94
CA SER A 529 -17.85 -23.66 21.12
C SER A 529 -17.52 -24.99 21.82
N ARG A 530 -17.29 -26.05 21.04
CA ARG A 530 -16.92 -27.38 21.56
C ARG A 530 -15.50 -27.39 22.14
N LEU A 531 -14.54 -26.70 21.54
CA LEU A 531 -13.19 -26.54 22.10
C LEU A 531 -13.23 -25.76 23.42
N PHE A 532 -14.02 -24.68 23.49
CA PHE A 532 -14.18 -23.90 24.73
C PHE A 532 -14.76 -24.73 25.86
N SER A 533 -15.84 -25.48 25.61
CA SER A 533 -16.40 -26.40 26.62
C SER A 533 -15.43 -27.53 26.99
N THR A 534 -14.69 -28.09 26.03
CA THR A 534 -13.72 -29.17 26.27
C THR A 534 -12.54 -28.70 27.13
N SER A 535 -12.12 -27.44 26.97
CA SER A 535 -11.06 -26.84 27.79
C SER A 535 -11.45 -26.66 29.27
N GLY A 536 -12.75 -26.71 29.58
CA GLY A 536 -13.29 -26.44 30.92
C GLY A 536 -13.36 -24.95 31.28
N LEU A 537 -12.95 -24.04 30.39
CA LEU A 537 -13.03 -22.60 30.59
C LEU A 537 -14.45 -22.06 30.43
N GLU A 538 -15.27 -22.74 29.64
CA GLU A 538 -16.67 -22.39 29.41
C GLU A 538 -17.63 -23.50 29.85
N ALA A 539 -18.89 -23.12 30.04
CA ALA A 539 -19.90 -24.07 30.49
C ALA A 539 -20.12 -25.21 29.47
N PRO A 540 -20.37 -26.46 29.90
CA PRO A 540 -20.56 -27.60 29.00
C PRO A 540 -21.73 -27.44 28.02
N HIS A 541 -22.78 -26.68 28.40
CA HIS A 541 -23.92 -26.44 27.52
C HIS A 541 -23.59 -25.54 26.33
N LEU A 542 -22.49 -24.79 26.35
CA LEU A 542 -22.08 -23.93 25.23
C LEU A 542 -21.85 -24.77 23.96
N ALA A 543 -21.25 -25.96 24.09
CA ALA A 543 -21.10 -26.92 23.00
C ALA A 543 -22.43 -27.40 22.37
N SER A 544 -23.55 -27.25 23.07
CA SER A 544 -24.89 -27.61 22.58
C SER A 544 -25.65 -26.43 21.94
N GLN A 545 -25.10 -25.22 21.98
CA GLN A 545 -25.70 -24.01 21.39
C GLN A 545 -25.42 -23.91 19.89
N ILE A 546 -25.72 -24.98 19.16
CA ILE A 546 -25.37 -25.13 17.73
C ILE A 546 -25.93 -23.96 16.92
N HIS A 547 -27.21 -23.61 17.10
CA HIS A 547 -27.85 -22.50 16.38
C HIS A 547 -27.11 -21.17 16.58
N LEU A 548 -26.83 -20.80 17.82
CA LEU A 548 -26.18 -19.52 18.13
C LEU A 548 -24.72 -19.50 17.66
N SER A 549 -24.00 -20.61 17.82
CA SER A 549 -22.63 -20.75 17.31
C SER A 549 -22.58 -20.68 15.78
N ASP A 550 -23.59 -21.22 15.11
CA ASP A 550 -23.75 -21.13 13.66
C ASP A 550 -23.98 -19.68 13.22
N GLN A 551 -24.90 -18.96 13.89
CA GLN A 551 -25.17 -17.55 13.58
C GLN A 551 -23.93 -16.66 13.74
N MET A 552 -23.09 -16.92 14.75
CA MET A 552 -21.81 -16.23 14.92
C MET A 552 -20.89 -16.39 13.71
N GLY A 553 -20.85 -17.59 13.11
CA GLY A 553 -20.08 -17.87 11.90
C GLY A 553 -20.69 -17.23 10.65
N LEU A 554 -22.01 -17.38 10.47
CA LEU A 554 -22.75 -16.80 9.35
C LEU A 554 -22.61 -15.27 9.31
N PHE A 555 -22.70 -14.58 10.45
CA PHE A 555 -22.56 -13.12 10.48
C PHE A 555 -21.20 -12.64 9.94
N LEU A 556 -20.12 -13.31 10.33
CA LEU A 556 -18.78 -13.01 9.84
C LEU A 556 -18.65 -13.31 8.34
N GLN A 557 -19.16 -14.47 7.90
CA GLN A 557 -19.01 -14.91 6.51
C GLN A 557 -19.83 -14.05 5.55
N LYS A 558 -21.09 -13.77 5.88
CA LYS A 558 -21.94 -12.89 5.09
C LYS A 558 -21.33 -11.49 4.98
N THR A 559 -20.78 -10.96 6.08
CA THR A 559 -20.10 -9.66 6.06
C THR A 559 -18.89 -9.65 5.10
N ASN A 560 -18.09 -10.73 5.07
CA ASN A 560 -16.97 -10.83 4.14
C ASN A 560 -17.45 -10.93 2.69
N ILE A 561 -18.41 -11.80 2.39
CA ILE A 561 -18.99 -11.98 1.04
C ILE A 561 -19.61 -10.66 0.50
N ILE A 562 -20.27 -9.89 1.36
CA ILE A 562 -20.85 -8.60 0.97
C ILE A 562 -19.73 -7.61 0.61
N ARG A 563 -18.68 -7.54 1.44
CA ARG A 563 -17.56 -6.61 1.27
C ARG A 563 -16.71 -6.95 0.04
N ASP A 564 -16.48 -8.23 -0.20
CA ASP A 564 -15.50 -8.72 -1.18
C ASP A 564 -16.14 -9.03 -2.56
N TYR A 565 -17.43 -8.67 -2.77
CA TYR A 565 -18.19 -8.84 -4.02
C TYR A 565 -17.38 -8.71 -5.31
N LEU A 566 -16.65 -7.61 -5.49
CA LEU A 566 -15.94 -7.36 -6.75
C LEU A 566 -14.66 -8.19 -6.87
N GLU A 567 -14.03 -8.51 -5.74
CA GLU A 567 -12.86 -9.38 -5.70
C GLU A 567 -13.26 -10.80 -6.10
N ASP A 568 -14.31 -11.34 -5.47
CA ASP A 568 -14.86 -12.66 -5.81
C ASP A 568 -15.26 -12.71 -7.28
N PHE A 569 -16.05 -11.73 -7.75
CA PHE A 569 -16.54 -11.71 -9.13
C PHE A 569 -15.42 -11.67 -10.17
N VAL A 570 -14.33 -10.94 -9.90
CA VAL A 570 -13.16 -10.88 -10.79
C VAL A 570 -12.37 -12.19 -10.77
N ASP A 571 -12.40 -12.94 -9.66
CA ASP A 571 -11.83 -14.28 -9.54
C ASP A 571 -12.72 -15.38 -10.14
N GLY A 572 -13.83 -15.01 -10.77
CA GLY A 572 -14.76 -15.96 -11.40
C GLY A 572 -15.64 -16.71 -10.41
N ARG A 573 -15.75 -16.19 -9.17
CA ARG A 573 -16.60 -16.74 -8.11
C ARG A 573 -17.63 -15.71 -7.70
N ALA A 574 -18.82 -16.14 -7.34
CA ALA A 574 -19.79 -15.27 -6.71
C ALA A 574 -20.59 -16.06 -5.68
N PHE A 575 -20.97 -15.37 -4.61
CA PHE A 575 -21.72 -15.98 -3.51
C PHE A 575 -23.05 -15.28 -3.23
N TRP A 576 -23.29 -14.12 -3.86
CA TRP A 576 -24.55 -13.39 -3.68
C TRP A 576 -25.71 -14.22 -4.26
N PRO A 577 -26.81 -14.44 -3.51
CA PRO A 577 -27.87 -15.33 -3.96
C PRO A 577 -28.68 -14.78 -5.13
N GLN A 578 -28.91 -15.61 -6.16
CA GLN A 578 -29.67 -15.24 -7.36
C GLN A 578 -31.08 -14.76 -7.06
N THR A 579 -31.74 -15.33 -6.06
CA THR A 579 -33.06 -14.86 -5.62
C THR A 579 -33.08 -13.42 -5.14
N ILE A 580 -31.93 -12.86 -4.71
CA ILE A 580 -31.82 -11.46 -4.28
C ILE A 580 -31.36 -10.60 -5.45
N TRP A 581 -30.21 -10.88 -6.06
CA TRP A 581 -29.63 -9.97 -7.03
C TRP A 581 -30.45 -9.87 -8.33
N LYS A 582 -31.17 -10.93 -8.75
CA LYS A 582 -32.03 -10.91 -9.93
C LYS A 582 -33.18 -9.91 -9.82
N LYS A 583 -33.61 -9.54 -8.61
CA LYS A 583 -34.62 -8.49 -8.38
C LYS A 583 -34.16 -7.12 -8.90
N TYR A 584 -32.84 -6.91 -8.97
CA TYR A 584 -32.22 -5.61 -9.24
C TYR A 584 -31.47 -5.57 -10.57
N ALA A 585 -30.75 -6.65 -10.95
CA ALA A 585 -30.01 -6.73 -12.21
C ALA A 585 -30.79 -7.40 -13.36
N GLY A 586 -31.90 -8.09 -13.06
CA GLY A 586 -32.65 -8.84 -14.07
C GLY A 586 -31.78 -9.90 -14.76
N GLU A 587 -31.78 -9.88 -16.10
CA GLU A 587 -31.02 -10.80 -16.95
C GLU A 587 -29.56 -10.36 -17.20
N GLU A 588 -29.14 -9.17 -16.73
CA GLU A 588 -27.78 -8.65 -16.97
C GLU A 588 -26.69 -9.32 -16.11
N GLY A 589 -27.08 -10.17 -15.16
CA GLY A 589 -26.17 -10.91 -14.30
C GLY A 589 -25.58 -10.08 -13.16
N LEU A 590 -24.76 -10.73 -12.32
CA LEU A 590 -24.17 -10.12 -11.14
C LEU A 590 -23.24 -8.95 -11.48
N GLY A 591 -22.62 -8.97 -12.66
CA GLY A 591 -21.69 -7.95 -13.15
C GLY A 591 -22.34 -6.59 -13.45
N ALA A 592 -23.66 -6.53 -13.59
CA ALA A 592 -24.40 -5.31 -13.93
C ALA A 592 -24.20 -4.17 -12.93
N PHE A 593 -23.99 -4.50 -11.66
CA PHE A 593 -23.84 -3.50 -10.59
C PHE A 593 -22.53 -2.69 -10.69
N ARG A 594 -21.59 -3.10 -11.54
CA ARG A 594 -20.39 -2.32 -11.86
C ARG A 594 -20.73 -1.04 -12.64
N THR A 595 -21.82 -1.07 -13.42
CA THR A 595 -22.30 0.04 -14.24
C THR A 595 -23.55 0.68 -13.65
N ASP A 596 -24.55 -0.11 -13.26
CA ASP A 596 -25.75 0.40 -12.58
C ASP A 596 -25.61 0.36 -11.05
N LYS A 597 -24.98 1.41 -10.54
CA LYS A 597 -24.76 1.56 -9.10
C LYS A 597 -26.06 1.80 -8.32
N VAL A 598 -27.12 2.30 -8.95
CA VAL A 598 -28.37 2.61 -8.23
C VAL A 598 -29.09 1.33 -7.86
N GLN A 599 -29.23 0.40 -8.81
CA GLN A 599 -29.79 -0.91 -8.54
C GLN A 599 -28.85 -1.76 -7.68
N GLY A 600 -27.54 -1.64 -7.92
CA GLY A 600 -26.52 -2.26 -7.06
C GLY A 600 -26.69 -1.88 -5.59
N LEU A 601 -26.84 -0.59 -5.28
CA LEU A 601 -27.01 -0.13 -3.90
C LEU A 601 -28.24 -0.75 -3.21
N LYS A 602 -29.36 -0.90 -3.91
CA LYS A 602 -30.56 -1.55 -3.35
C LYS A 602 -30.32 -3.03 -3.06
N CYS A 603 -29.63 -3.74 -3.97
CA CYS A 603 -29.22 -5.13 -3.76
C CYS A 603 -28.27 -5.27 -2.56
N LEU A 604 -27.26 -4.40 -2.49
CA LEU A 604 -26.30 -4.35 -1.38
C LEU A 604 -27.01 -4.11 -0.05
N ASN A 605 -27.96 -3.17 0.00
CA ASN A 605 -28.73 -2.89 1.20
C ASN A 605 -29.57 -4.10 1.65
N GLU A 606 -30.18 -4.86 0.72
CA GLU A 606 -30.90 -6.09 1.07
C GLU A 606 -29.98 -7.14 1.72
N LEU A 607 -28.76 -7.32 1.21
CA LEU A 607 -27.79 -8.28 1.74
C LEU A 607 -27.20 -7.83 3.09
N VAL A 608 -26.93 -6.54 3.25
CA VAL A 608 -26.51 -5.99 4.56
C VAL A 608 -27.62 -6.21 5.58
N THR A 609 -28.88 -5.97 5.21
CA THR A 609 -30.03 -6.21 6.10
C THR A 609 -30.19 -7.67 6.47
N ASP A 610 -30.00 -8.58 5.53
CA ASP A 610 -29.97 -10.02 5.78
C ASP A 610 -28.86 -10.43 6.78
N ALA A 611 -27.69 -9.80 6.72
CA ALA A 611 -26.63 -10.02 7.70
C ALA A 611 -26.97 -9.39 9.08
N LEU A 612 -27.53 -8.18 9.12
CA LEU A 612 -27.90 -7.48 10.36
C LEU A 612 -28.90 -8.27 11.21
N GLU A 613 -29.78 -9.04 10.58
CA GLU A 613 -30.77 -9.88 11.28
C GLU A 613 -30.13 -11.00 12.12
N LEU A 614 -28.84 -11.31 11.92
CA LEU A 614 -28.09 -12.29 12.70
C LEU A 614 -27.48 -11.70 13.98
N ALA A 615 -27.37 -10.37 14.08
CA ALA A 615 -26.71 -9.70 15.20
C ALA A 615 -27.34 -10.01 16.58
N PRO A 616 -28.69 -10.12 16.73
CA PRO A 616 -29.31 -10.55 17.99
C PRO A 616 -28.79 -11.89 18.52
N ASP A 617 -28.67 -12.90 17.66
CA ASP A 617 -28.18 -14.23 18.03
C ASP A 617 -26.69 -14.19 18.37
N CYS A 618 -25.91 -13.34 17.69
CA CYS A 618 -24.50 -13.12 18.04
C CYS A 618 -24.36 -12.52 19.44
N LEU A 619 -25.17 -11.52 19.79
CA LEU A 619 -25.20 -10.93 21.13
C LEU A 619 -25.66 -11.95 22.19
N ALA A 620 -26.64 -12.80 21.86
CA ALA A 620 -27.12 -13.87 22.72
C ALA A 620 -26.08 -14.98 22.94
N TYR A 621 -25.24 -15.28 21.94
CA TYR A 621 -24.10 -16.18 22.11
C TYR A 621 -23.05 -15.57 23.03
N LEU A 622 -22.65 -14.32 22.76
CA LEU A 622 -21.61 -13.63 23.52
C LEU A 622 -21.98 -13.50 25.01
N SER A 623 -23.26 -13.31 25.35
CA SER A 623 -23.75 -13.22 26.73
C SER A 623 -23.61 -14.51 27.55
N GLN A 624 -23.34 -15.65 26.91
CA GLN A 624 -23.15 -16.94 27.59
C GLN A 624 -21.69 -17.23 27.97
N LEU A 625 -20.75 -16.46 27.43
CA LEU A 625 -19.32 -16.64 27.67
C LEU A 625 -18.92 -16.11 29.06
N ARG A 626 -18.08 -16.86 29.76
CA ARG A 626 -17.67 -16.58 31.14
C ARG A 626 -16.20 -16.20 31.24
N CYS A 627 -15.35 -16.82 30.44
CA CYS A 627 -13.93 -16.51 30.38
C CYS A 627 -13.72 -15.22 29.58
N SER A 628 -13.07 -14.23 30.18
CA SER A 628 -12.91 -12.92 29.56
C SER A 628 -12.04 -12.98 28.30
N GLU A 629 -11.03 -13.86 28.26
CA GLU A 629 -10.20 -14.09 27.09
C GLU A 629 -10.99 -14.75 25.93
N VAL A 630 -11.83 -15.75 26.25
CA VAL A 630 -12.72 -16.39 25.26
C VAL A 630 -13.78 -15.40 24.76
N PHE A 631 -14.37 -14.62 25.66
CA PHE A 631 -15.29 -13.54 25.32
C PHE A 631 -14.64 -12.55 24.35
N ARG A 632 -13.46 -12.01 24.68
CA ARG A 632 -12.75 -11.06 23.81
C ARG A 632 -12.38 -11.68 22.47
N PHE A 633 -11.96 -12.95 22.48
CA PHE A 633 -11.69 -13.71 21.25
C PHE A 633 -12.90 -13.79 20.33
N CYS A 634 -14.08 -14.07 20.89
CA CYS A 634 -15.32 -14.17 20.13
C CYS A 634 -15.87 -12.79 19.73
N ALA A 635 -15.79 -11.80 20.62
CA ALA A 635 -16.41 -10.49 20.45
C ALA A 635 -15.69 -9.60 19.43
N ILE A 636 -14.35 -9.61 19.41
CA ILE A 636 -13.55 -8.75 18.52
C ILE A 636 -13.93 -8.95 17.03
N PRO A 637 -14.01 -10.18 16.49
CA PRO A 637 -14.47 -10.39 15.12
C PRO A 637 -15.89 -9.86 14.86
N GLN A 638 -16.80 -10.00 15.84
CA GLN A 638 -18.21 -9.58 15.70
C GLN A 638 -18.34 -8.05 15.66
N VAL A 639 -17.63 -7.33 16.52
CA VAL A 639 -17.61 -5.85 16.48
C VAL A 639 -16.98 -5.32 15.17
N MET A 640 -15.99 -6.04 14.65
CA MET A 640 -15.35 -5.69 13.37
C MET A 640 -16.29 -5.95 12.19
N ALA A 641 -17.12 -6.99 12.27
CA ALA A 641 -18.13 -7.29 11.26
C ALA A 641 -19.24 -6.24 11.23
N ILE A 642 -19.86 -5.89 12.37
CA ILE A 642 -20.90 -4.84 12.39
C ILE A 642 -20.36 -3.47 11.95
N ALA A 643 -19.11 -3.13 12.30
CA ALA A 643 -18.46 -1.91 11.81
C ALA A 643 -18.16 -1.95 10.30
N THR A 644 -17.92 -3.14 9.75
CA THR A 644 -17.78 -3.33 8.30
C THR A 644 -19.13 -3.18 7.61
N LEU A 645 -20.20 -3.78 8.16
CA LEU A 645 -21.58 -3.63 7.65
C LEU A 645 -22.01 -2.16 7.61
N ASP A 646 -21.77 -1.39 8.68
CA ASP A 646 -22.02 0.06 8.71
C ASP A 646 -21.28 0.82 7.59
N LYS A 647 -20.04 0.40 7.29
CA LYS A 647 -19.21 1.05 6.28
C LYS A 647 -19.60 0.70 4.84
N VAL A 648 -20.12 -0.50 4.60
CA VAL A 648 -20.56 -0.95 3.27
C VAL A 648 -22.02 -0.60 2.99
N TYR A 649 -22.85 -0.40 4.01
CA TYR A 649 -24.25 -0.05 3.83
C TYR A 649 -24.40 1.23 2.99
N ASN A 650 -25.23 1.15 1.95
CA ASN A 650 -25.49 2.23 1.00
C ASN A 650 -24.22 2.87 0.38
N ASN A 651 -23.13 2.09 0.26
CA ASN A 651 -21.84 2.58 -0.21
C ASN A 651 -21.51 2.06 -1.63
N PRO A 652 -21.45 2.94 -2.65
CA PRO A 652 -21.20 2.52 -4.04
C PRO A 652 -19.77 2.06 -4.29
N ASP A 653 -18.86 2.29 -3.35
CA ASP A 653 -17.46 1.90 -3.47
C ASP A 653 -17.29 0.38 -3.54
N VAL A 654 -18.24 -0.40 -2.96
CA VAL A 654 -18.26 -1.88 -3.01
C VAL A 654 -18.24 -2.42 -4.44
N PHE A 655 -18.86 -1.71 -5.40
CA PHE A 655 -18.89 -2.11 -6.82
C PHE A 655 -17.67 -1.69 -7.63
N THR A 656 -16.71 -1.01 -6.99
CA THR A 656 -15.49 -0.52 -7.64
C THR A 656 -14.21 -0.93 -6.93
N GLY A 657 -14.34 -1.57 -5.76
CA GLY A 657 -13.23 -1.97 -4.94
C GLY A 657 -13.63 -2.63 -3.63
N VAL A 658 -12.63 -3.06 -2.88
CA VAL A 658 -12.82 -3.61 -1.54
C VAL A 658 -12.86 -2.48 -0.53
N VAL A 659 -13.99 -2.33 0.16
CA VAL A 659 -14.18 -1.32 1.21
C VAL A 659 -13.64 -1.85 2.53
N LYS A 660 -12.75 -1.12 3.19
CA LYS A 660 -12.17 -1.54 4.48
C LYS A 660 -12.36 -0.49 5.56
N ILE A 661 -12.62 -0.95 6.78
CA ILE A 661 -12.52 -0.11 7.97
C ILE A 661 -11.06 0.33 8.18
N ARG A 662 -10.88 1.52 8.77
CA ARG A 662 -9.56 2.08 9.03
C ARG A 662 -8.81 1.24 10.06
N LYS A 663 -7.48 1.17 9.95
CA LYS A 663 -6.62 0.51 10.96
C LYS A 663 -6.78 1.16 12.34
N GLY A 664 -6.84 2.49 12.40
CA GLY A 664 -7.05 3.21 13.66
C GLY A 664 -8.39 2.87 14.32
N LEU A 665 -9.48 2.85 13.55
CA LEU A 665 -10.78 2.35 14.03
C LEU A 665 -10.69 0.89 14.50
N SER A 666 -9.99 0.02 13.77
CA SER A 666 -9.78 -1.38 14.19
C SER A 666 -9.08 -1.46 15.54
N CYS A 667 -8.02 -0.67 15.75
CA CYS A 667 -7.32 -0.58 17.03
C CYS A 667 -8.25 -0.11 18.16
N LYS A 668 -9.06 0.91 17.89
CA LYS A 668 -10.05 1.43 18.85
C LYS A 668 -11.09 0.37 19.21
N LEU A 669 -11.62 -0.35 18.22
CA LEU A 669 -12.58 -1.43 18.45
C LEU A 669 -11.98 -2.55 19.30
N ILE A 670 -10.75 -2.97 19.01
CA ILE A 670 -10.04 -3.99 19.80
C ILE A 670 -9.85 -3.54 21.26
N LEU A 671 -9.44 -2.29 21.49
CA LEU A 671 -9.22 -1.77 22.84
C LEU A 671 -10.51 -1.60 23.64
N ASN A 672 -11.61 -1.24 22.97
CA ASN A 672 -12.90 -1.02 23.61
C ASN A 672 -13.68 -2.33 23.80
N THR A 673 -13.29 -3.41 23.13
CA THR A 673 -13.93 -4.73 23.28
C THR A 673 -13.27 -5.49 24.42
N VAL A 674 -13.64 -5.09 25.64
CA VAL A 674 -13.15 -5.72 26.89
C VAL A 674 -14.28 -6.51 27.57
N ASP A 675 -15.50 -5.99 27.53
CA ASP A 675 -16.68 -6.52 28.19
C ASP A 675 -17.95 -6.33 27.33
N HIS A 676 -19.10 -6.72 27.89
CA HIS A 676 -20.39 -6.56 27.24
C HIS A 676 -20.76 -5.10 26.99
N GLU A 677 -20.41 -4.16 27.88
CA GLU A 677 -20.75 -2.74 27.70
C GLU A 677 -20.06 -2.17 26.46
N GLY A 678 -18.77 -2.48 26.26
CA GLY A 678 -18.03 -2.08 25.07
C GLY A 678 -18.59 -2.67 23.77
N VAL A 679 -19.01 -3.94 23.78
CA VAL A 679 -19.68 -4.57 22.63
C VAL A 679 -21.02 -3.91 22.35
N HIS A 680 -21.85 -3.73 23.38
CA HIS A 680 -23.17 -3.12 23.26
C HIS A 680 -23.09 -1.68 22.73
N GLU A 681 -22.15 -0.88 23.25
CA GLU A 681 -21.90 0.48 22.77
C GLU A 681 -21.53 0.49 21.28
N CYS A 682 -20.67 -0.45 20.85
CA CYS A 682 -20.27 -0.56 19.44
C CYS A 682 -21.46 -0.94 18.55
N PHE A 683 -22.16 -2.02 18.87
CA PHE A 683 -23.33 -2.48 18.10
C PHE A 683 -24.41 -1.41 18.03
N GLY A 684 -24.73 -0.76 19.15
CA GLY A 684 -25.70 0.34 19.19
C GLY A 684 -25.29 1.54 18.35
N ARG A 685 -24.00 1.93 18.40
CA ARG A 685 -23.48 3.05 17.58
C ARG A 685 -23.56 2.74 16.09
N MET A 686 -23.18 1.54 15.67
CA MET A 686 -23.24 1.13 14.26
C MET A 686 -24.69 1.02 13.77
N ALA A 687 -25.58 0.43 14.57
CA ALA A 687 -27.01 0.35 14.25
C ALA A 687 -27.65 1.74 14.05
N LEU A 688 -27.36 2.70 14.94
CA LEU A 688 -27.83 4.09 14.78
C LEU A 688 -27.23 4.77 13.55
N SER A 689 -25.97 4.48 13.21
CA SER A 689 -25.32 5.01 12.02
C SER A 689 -25.97 4.49 10.74
N ILE A 690 -26.25 3.19 10.67
CA ILE A 690 -26.98 2.55 9.55
C ILE A 690 -28.39 3.15 9.40
N ILE A 691 -29.14 3.33 10.50
CA ILE A 691 -30.46 3.99 10.47
C ILE A 691 -30.35 5.40 9.86
N LYS A 692 -29.32 6.18 10.22
CA LYS A 692 -29.11 7.53 9.66
C LYS A 692 -28.74 7.53 8.18
N GLN A 693 -28.12 6.46 7.69
CA GLN A 693 -27.75 6.30 6.29
C GLN A 693 -28.90 5.75 5.43
N ALA A 694 -29.89 5.10 6.07
CA ALA A 694 -31.02 4.47 5.39
C ALA A 694 -31.93 5.53 4.75
N ARG A 695 -32.34 5.25 3.51
CA ARG A 695 -33.18 6.15 2.71
C ARG A 695 -34.57 5.57 2.56
N VAL A 696 -35.60 6.40 2.73
CA VAL A 696 -37.01 5.96 2.69
C VAL A 696 -37.38 5.39 1.31
N GLU A 697 -36.69 5.82 0.25
CA GLU A 697 -36.89 5.33 -1.12
C GLU A 697 -36.26 3.95 -1.37
N ASP A 698 -35.46 3.43 -0.43
CA ASP A 698 -34.89 2.08 -0.52
C ASP A 698 -35.96 1.02 -0.21
N PRO A 699 -36.11 -0.03 -1.05
CA PRO A 699 -37.14 -1.05 -0.83
C PRO A 699 -36.95 -1.84 0.46
N ASN A 700 -35.76 -1.85 1.05
CA ASN A 700 -35.44 -2.55 2.29
C ASN A 700 -35.47 -1.62 3.53
N TYR A 701 -35.80 -0.34 3.37
CA TYR A 701 -35.75 0.66 4.45
C TYR A 701 -36.40 0.17 5.76
N GLU A 702 -37.65 -0.30 5.71
CA GLU A 702 -38.38 -0.76 6.89
C GLU A 702 -37.71 -1.99 7.54
N ARG A 703 -37.25 -2.94 6.73
CA ARG A 703 -36.58 -4.15 7.20
C ARG A 703 -35.24 -3.81 7.86
N THR A 704 -34.44 -2.92 7.25
CA THR A 704 -33.16 -2.46 7.81
C THR A 704 -33.36 -1.73 9.14
N VAL A 705 -34.31 -0.80 9.19
CA VAL A 705 -34.61 -0.04 10.42
C VAL A 705 -35.10 -0.98 11.50
N LYS A 706 -35.95 -1.95 11.18
CA LYS A 706 -36.41 -2.98 12.12
C LYS A 706 -35.24 -3.80 12.68
N ALA A 707 -34.36 -4.33 11.83
CA ALA A 707 -33.19 -5.10 12.28
C ALA A 707 -32.28 -4.27 13.20
N CYS A 708 -32.02 -3.01 12.85
CA CYS A 708 -31.24 -2.10 13.68
C CYS A 708 -31.93 -1.78 15.02
N ASN A 709 -33.25 -1.60 15.03
CA ASN A 709 -34.01 -1.38 16.26
C ASN A 709 -33.99 -2.61 17.17
N THR A 710 -34.08 -3.82 16.63
CA THR A 710 -33.92 -5.05 17.44
C THR A 710 -32.54 -5.13 18.09
N ILE A 711 -31.47 -4.72 17.40
CA ILE A 711 -30.13 -4.59 18.01
C ILE A 711 -30.17 -3.57 19.17
N LEU A 712 -30.78 -2.41 18.95
CA LEU A 712 -30.88 -1.34 19.96
C LEU A 712 -31.73 -1.71 21.18
N GLU A 713 -32.76 -2.54 21.00
CA GLU A 713 -33.58 -3.09 22.07
C GLU A 713 -32.75 -4.01 22.99
N ILE A 714 -31.82 -4.78 22.41
CA ILE A 714 -30.94 -5.69 23.16
C ILE A 714 -29.82 -4.93 23.87
N VAL A 715 -29.15 -4.01 23.15
CA VAL A 715 -27.95 -3.35 23.67
C VAL A 715 -28.25 -2.09 24.50
N GLY A 716 -29.46 -1.56 24.39
CA GLY A 716 -29.84 -0.25 24.91
C GLY A 716 -29.37 0.91 24.01
N GLN A 717 -29.95 2.10 24.23
CA GLN A 717 -29.49 3.31 23.54
C GLN A 717 -28.07 3.66 24.01
N PRO A 718 -27.09 3.80 23.09
CA PRO A 718 -25.74 4.17 23.47
C PRO A 718 -25.77 5.53 24.18
N LYS A 719 -25.01 5.65 25.28
CA LYS A 719 -24.89 6.91 26.02
C LYS A 719 -24.37 7.98 25.05
N VAL A 720 -25.22 8.93 24.67
CA VAL A 720 -24.83 10.09 23.84
C VAL A 720 -24.04 11.05 24.74
N GLY A 721 -22.78 10.71 25.01
CA GLY A 721 -21.83 11.69 25.50
C GLY A 721 -21.64 12.72 24.39
N ILE A 722 -21.92 13.99 24.66
CA ILE A 722 -21.39 15.08 23.83
C ILE A 722 -19.87 14.90 23.88
N SER A 723 -19.32 14.35 22.81
CA SER A 723 -17.89 14.06 22.75
C SER A 723 -17.14 15.37 23.04
N PHE A 724 -16.44 15.39 24.17
CA PHE A 724 -15.41 16.37 24.48
C PHE A 724 -14.42 16.52 23.30
N GLY A 725 -14.30 15.47 22.48
CA GLY A 725 -13.58 15.39 21.22
C GLY A 725 -14.02 16.38 20.12
N ALA A 726 -15.29 16.79 20.02
CA ALA A 726 -15.71 17.74 18.98
C ALA A 726 -15.20 19.17 19.25
N LYS A 727 -15.14 19.58 20.54
CA LYS A 727 -14.52 20.85 20.95
C LYS A 727 -13.00 20.77 20.96
N MET A 728 -12.43 19.60 21.27
CA MET A 728 -10.98 19.36 21.26
C MET A 728 -10.39 19.24 19.85
N GLN A 729 -11.16 18.79 18.84
CA GLN A 729 -10.69 18.78 17.45
C GLN A 729 -10.31 20.19 16.98
N VAL A 730 -11.06 21.21 17.37
CA VAL A 730 -10.74 22.61 17.05
C VAL A 730 -9.46 23.07 17.77
N LEU A 731 -9.33 22.76 19.06
CA LEU A 731 -8.16 23.15 19.85
C LEU A 731 -6.87 22.44 19.41
N ASN A 732 -6.96 21.16 19.03
CA ASN A 732 -5.84 20.36 18.55
C ASN A 732 -5.40 20.77 17.14
N VAL A 733 -6.35 21.17 16.28
CA VAL A 733 -6.03 21.78 14.98
C VAL A 733 -5.27 23.09 15.19
N LEU A 734 -5.68 23.92 16.15
CA LEU A 734 -4.96 25.17 16.49
C LEU A 734 -3.55 24.90 17.03
N ALA A 735 -3.37 23.92 17.93
CA ALA A 735 -2.06 23.55 18.47
C ALA A 735 -1.11 22.96 17.41
N CYS A 736 -1.60 22.09 16.53
CA CYS A 736 -0.82 21.55 15.42
C CYS A 736 -0.44 22.62 14.40
N THR A 737 -1.34 23.57 14.15
CA THR A 737 -1.07 24.73 13.29
C THR A 737 0.00 25.63 13.92
N GLY A 738 -0.06 25.85 15.24
CA GLY A 738 0.97 26.57 16.00
C GLY A 738 2.36 25.92 15.93
N LEU A 739 2.44 24.60 16.08
CA LEU A 739 3.69 23.83 15.95
C LEU A 739 4.28 23.90 14.54
N PHE A 740 3.43 23.75 13.50
CA PHE A 740 3.89 23.80 12.12
C PHE A 740 4.37 25.19 11.72
N SER A 741 3.68 26.23 12.22
CA SER A 741 4.04 27.63 11.95
C SER A 741 5.34 28.04 12.66
N SER A 742 5.50 27.70 13.94
CA SER A 742 6.71 27.97 14.72
C SER A 742 7.93 27.18 14.23
N GLY A 743 7.75 25.91 13.90
CA GLY A 743 8.82 25.08 13.31
C GLY A 743 9.28 25.60 11.96
N LYS A 744 8.36 26.12 11.12
CA LYS A 744 8.72 26.72 9.83
C LYS A 744 9.50 28.02 9.99
N VAL A 745 9.10 28.88 10.94
CA VAL A 745 9.84 30.11 11.28
C VAL A 745 11.26 29.78 11.73
N LEU A 746 11.43 28.79 12.62
CA LEU A 746 12.73 28.32 13.10
C LEU A 746 13.61 27.75 11.98
N LEU A 747 13.03 26.99 11.05
CA LEU A 747 13.72 26.47 9.87
C LEU A 747 14.14 27.59 8.89
N THR A 748 13.31 28.60 8.68
CA THR A 748 13.70 29.75 7.84
C THR A 748 14.78 30.64 8.48
N SER A 749 14.79 30.80 9.82
CA SER A 749 15.90 31.46 10.52
C SER A 749 17.21 30.65 10.41
N TYR A 750 17.12 29.32 10.28
CA TYR A 750 18.27 28.41 10.12
C TYR A 750 18.90 28.46 8.72
N GLU A 751 18.12 28.69 7.67
CA GLU A 751 18.60 28.74 6.27
C GLU A 751 19.24 30.10 5.87
N GLY A 752 19.20 31.11 6.76
CA GLY A 752 19.58 32.49 6.46
C GLY A 752 20.99 32.97 6.86
N GLY A 753 21.84 32.16 7.51
CA GLY A 753 23.12 32.67 8.07
C GLY A 753 24.30 31.68 8.06
N ASN A 754 25.50 32.20 7.72
CA ASN A 754 26.79 31.49 7.77
C ASN A 754 27.06 30.89 9.17
N TRP A 755 27.29 29.57 9.22
CA TRP A 755 27.57 28.82 10.44
C TRP A 755 29.08 28.80 10.75
N ASP A 756 29.50 29.24 11.94
CA ASP A 756 30.91 29.31 12.38
C ASP A 756 31.37 28.12 13.28
N GLY A 757 30.55 27.07 13.40
CA GLY A 757 30.94 25.83 14.06
C GLY A 757 30.70 25.77 15.58
N ARG A 758 29.92 26.67 16.19
CA ARG A 758 29.42 26.47 17.57
C ARG A 758 28.02 25.83 17.57
N MET A 759 27.88 24.71 18.28
CA MET A 759 26.59 24.04 18.51
C MET A 759 25.72 24.87 19.46
N LEU A 760 24.99 25.85 18.92
CA LEU A 760 23.69 26.40 19.34
C LEU A 760 23.52 27.78 18.66
N PRO A 761 22.39 28.09 18.00
CA PRO A 761 22.18 29.39 17.39
C PRO A 761 22.15 30.49 18.46
N ASN A 762 22.78 31.64 18.17
CA ASN A 762 22.71 32.82 19.05
C ASN A 762 21.26 33.34 19.10
N LEU A 763 20.52 32.91 20.13
CA LEU A 763 19.18 33.39 20.49
C LEU A 763 19.26 34.84 20.97
N THR A 764 19.35 35.80 20.05
CA THR A 764 19.35 37.24 20.40
C THR A 764 18.24 38.04 19.73
N ASP A 765 17.49 37.45 18.78
CA ASP A 765 16.35 38.14 18.15
C ASP A 765 15.03 37.79 18.85
N HIS A 766 14.21 38.81 19.17
CA HIS A 766 12.97 38.67 19.92
C HIS A 766 11.94 37.77 19.20
N GLY A 767 12.05 37.64 17.87
CA GLY A 767 11.20 36.75 17.06
C GLY A 767 11.50 35.26 17.24
N ASP A 768 12.78 34.88 17.32
CA ASP A 768 13.19 33.48 17.49
C ASP A 768 12.86 32.96 18.90
N VAL A 769 13.00 33.83 19.92
CA VAL A 769 12.61 33.53 21.30
C VAL A 769 11.09 33.34 21.42
N ALA A 770 10.29 34.17 20.73
CA ALA A 770 8.84 34.02 20.69
C ALA A 770 8.40 32.73 19.95
N ALA A 771 9.07 32.37 18.86
CA ALA A 771 8.80 31.13 18.13
C ALA A 771 9.14 29.88 18.97
N LEU A 772 10.28 29.88 19.68
CA LEU A 772 10.61 28.83 20.65
C LEU A 772 9.59 28.77 21.78
N ALA A 773 9.21 29.91 22.35
CA ALA A 773 8.25 29.96 23.45
C ALA A 773 6.88 29.40 23.03
N VAL A 774 6.41 29.72 21.82
CA VAL A 774 5.17 29.15 21.26
C VAL A 774 5.33 27.65 21.00
N PHE A 775 6.46 27.21 20.47
CA PHE A 775 6.75 25.78 20.25
C PHE A 775 6.72 25.00 21.57
N PHE A 776 7.47 25.43 22.58
CA PHE A 776 7.50 24.79 23.90
C PHE A 776 6.18 24.93 24.65
N ALA A 777 5.41 26.02 24.47
CA ALA A 777 4.07 26.15 25.04
C ALA A 777 3.07 25.18 24.38
N CYS A 778 3.15 24.96 23.05
CA CYS A 778 2.31 23.97 22.37
C CYS A 778 2.71 22.53 22.75
N VAL A 779 4.01 22.24 22.87
CA VAL A 779 4.50 20.94 23.34
C VAL A 779 4.10 20.70 24.80
N GLY A 780 4.30 21.68 25.68
CA GLY A 780 3.90 21.63 27.09
C GLY A 780 2.39 21.52 27.26
N PHE A 781 1.59 22.24 26.46
CA PHE A 781 0.15 22.08 26.42
C PHE A 781 -0.26 20.65 26.07
N LEU A 782 0.35 20.06 25.03
CA LEU A 782 0.09 18.68 24.64
C LEU A 782 0.52 17.68 25.72
N ILE A 783 1.67 17.87 26.37
CA ILE A 783 2.19 16.99 27.44
C ILE A 783 1.34 17.07 28.71
N CYS A 784 1.05 18.28 29.20
CA CYS A 784 0.18 18.48 30.36
C CYS A 784 -1.21 17.87 30.12
N PHE A 785 -1.74 17.96 28.89
CA PHE A 785 -3.05 17.39 28.56
C PHE A 785 -3.01 15.87 28.39
N MET A 786 -1.90 15.31 27.89
CA MET A 786 -1.66 13.85 27.89
C MET A 786 -1.69 13.28 29.31
N MET A 787 -1.06 13.97 30.28
CA MET A 787 -1.04 13.54 31.68
C MET A 787 -2.39 13.76 32.40
N VAL A 788 -3.14 14.82 32.08
CA VAL A 788 -4.49 15.04 32.63
C VAL A 788 -5.49 14.00 32.11
N GLY A 789 -5.34 13.53 30.86
CA GLY A 789 -6.15 12.45 30.30
C GLY A 789 -6.02 11.11 31.07
N GLU A 790 -4.82 10.78 31.54
CA GLU A 790 -4.57 9.59 32.37
C GLU A 790 -5.25 9.67 33.75
N VAL A 791 -5.34 10.86 34.33
CA VAL A 791 -6.01 11.08 35.62
C VAL A 791 -7.54 10.91 35.51
N PHE A 792 -8.15 11.28 34.38
CA PHE A 792 -9.59 11.11 34.18
C PHE A 792 -9.99 9.68 33.80
N GLU A 793 -9.21 8.96 32.98
CA GLU A 793 -9.45 7.54 32.69
C GLU A 793 -9.29 6.64 33.93
N GLY A 794 -8.42 7.01 34.88
CA GLY A 794 -8.30 6.34 36.17
C GLY A 794 -9.46 6.64 37.16
N MET A 795 -10.25 7.70 36.92
CA MET A 795 -11.33 8.14 37.81
C MET A 795 -12.71 7.56 37.45
N GLU A 796 -12.90 7.00 36.25
CA GLU A 796 -14.16 6.31 35.88
C GLU A 796 -14.33 4.93 36.55
N GLY A 797 -13.28 4.40 37.20
CA GLY A 797 -13.30 3.10 37.88
C GLY A 797 -13.69 3.13 39.36
N ASP A 798 -13.77 4.29 40.02
CA ASP A 798 -14.00 4.35 41.48
C ASP A 798 -15.22 5.21 41.83
N GLY A 799 -16.29 4.52 42.22
CA GLY A 799 -17.62 5.08 42.46
C GLY A 799 -17.63 6.23 43.46
N GLY A 800 -17.73 7.46 42.95
CA GLY A 800 -18.50 8.54 43.56
C GLY A 800 -18.15 8.95 45.00
N LYS A 801 -16.89 8.87 45.46
CA LYS A 801 -16.45 9.49 46.74
C LYS A 801 -15.02 10.05 46.69
N GLY A 802 -14.67 10.83 45.64
CA GLY A 802 -13.30 11.31 45.43
C GLY A 802 -13.09 12.84 45.36
N MET A 803 -14.14 13.67 45.42
CA MET A 803 -14.06 15.04 44.90
C MET A 803 -13.10 15.98 45.65
N LYS A 804 -12.79 15.74 46.94
CA LYS A 804 -11.81 16.55 47.70
C LYS A 804 -10.37 16.01 47.66
N ARG A 805 -10.16 14.70 47.43
CA ARG A 805 -8.81 14.14 47.20
C ARG A 805 -8.32 14.42 45.76
N SER A 806 -9.24 14.51 44.81
CA SER A 806 -9.04 14.77 43.37
C SER A 806 -8.32 16.09 43.07
N SER A 807 -8.70 17.20 43.75
CA SER A 807 -8.04 18.50 43.53
C SER A 807 -6.55 18.49 43.91
N SER A 808 -6.16 17.73 44.94
CA SER A 808 -4.75 17.66 45.39
C SER A 808 -3.86 16.80 44.50
N ALA A 809 -4.45 15.81 43.80
CA ALA A 809 -3.74 14.95 42.85
C ALA A 809 -3.53 15.70 41.53
N ILE A 810 -4.58 16.34 41.00
CA ILE A 810 -4.51 17.20 39.82
C ILE A 810 -3.53 18.35 40.05
N SER A 811 -3.57 19.00 41.22
CA SER A 811 -2.64 20.07 41.56
C SER A 811 -1.19 19.57 41.69
N ARG A 812 -0.95 18.35 42.18
CA ARG A 812 0.41 17.76 42.23
C ARG A 812 0.94 17.39 40.85
N THR A 813 0.12 16.78 40.01
CA THR A 813 0.50 16.43 38.63
C THR A 813 0.73 17.68 37.79
N LEU A 814 -0.06 18.74 37.96
CA LEU A 814 0.18 20.03 37.30
C LEU A 814 1.48 20.71 37.80
N VAL A 815 1.83 20.55 39.06
CA VAL A 815 3.10 21.06 39.63
C VAL A 815 4.30 20.24 39.13
N GLU A 816 4.19 18.92 39.02
CA GLU A 816 5.25 18.08 38.46
C GLU A 816 5.42 18.31 36.95
N ALA A 817 4.33 18.49 36.20
CA ALA A 817 4.37 18.85 34.79
C ALA A 817 4.98 20.25 34.60
N SER A 818 4.68 21.20 35.49
CA SER A 818 5.32 22.54 35.49
C SER A 818 6.83 22.46 35.73
N LYS A 819 7.30 21.56 36.61
CA LYS A 819 8.74 21.34 36.87
C LYS A 819 9.47 20.60 35.76
N LEU A 820 8.74 19.91 34.87
CA LEU A 820 9.29 19.25 33.70
C LEU A 820 9.36 20.19 32.48
N VAL A 821 8.58 21.28 32.53
CA VAL A 821 8.51 22.34 31.51
C VAL A 821 9.45 23.51 31.84
N GLU A 822 9.62 23.86 33.12
CA GLU A 822 10.78 24.63 33.62
C GLU A 822 12.09 23.87 33.41
#